data_AF-A0A1I0ZW98-F1
#
_entry.id   AF-A0A1I0ZW98-F1
#
_cell.length_a   1.000
_cell.length_b   1.000
_cell.length_c   1.000
_cell.angle_alpha   90.00
_cell.angle_beta   90.00
_cell.angle_gamma   90.00
#
_symmetry.space_group_name_H-M   'P 1'
#
loop_
_entity.id
_entity.type
_entity.pdbx_description
1 polymer ?
#
loop_
_entity_poly.entity_id
_entity_poly.type
_entity_poly.pdbx_seq_one_letter_code
_entity_poly.pdbx_strand_id
1 'polypeptide(L)'
;MRERLIKGLLLATITFSLSAFEVFAATSYTADGKNILKNTDNEVNIDNKSYNGTLIVKLKDAAILENAGDSETYLNSDETRSKEAAMLSIQEKVFNIIKTKIQADAVVTNHYTKVYNGFSIKIDESAINKIKEIPEVEEVYKSIYREKNEEDKEENKVYNSKAAMDSSEDLYANENVEYLRKKNYDGSGELICIIDNEFDINHENFRIPQGFKTAMTKDELKNIVDYECLNAQIDVDKAYINEKIVYVYNYDNNNYDVSDKNDESHGTHVAGIAAGTNMDNSGKYIGTATGSSLMLMACPELSTEGILAALEDAITLEADVINMSFGAYGEDELLMEAYENVGKAGIFASCAMGNGSKGFLEDGIVATDYIDYGTGIYPAMCENTVGVASANNKYMNMKAASFKFNSKSYEIVYETSDFYQTVKGKSFKYINCGKATQEDLIKAGINNIKGKIALVTFKEDSYDLDIIKLASLGAKAVILCSTNDSYPFMDLEDTNIPVACIKNLTFSALNSAILNNIKTISGFTDERTKYLKVTTDIMSDFSSFGVSQDLSLNVDLTGIGGNVYSSVNGKDKYEYYDGTSMAAPNVAGVAAIMDQYIREKYPDLSKKQRLNLSKNLLMSTATVIETDDDNNIPESPRLQGAGLVNLKDAINTNVILQDCNTGLSKLSLKELKDTDSKDETFTFNVSFNIKNIGKDRVNYDDISVLITTDDYAYEDGENIVKKSKLINPVLVTTPGNVRVEKGETSLVTLSISLNKENLENNKKIFTNGFYIDGFVYLKDKTGKEVDVNIPFMGFLGEWKEQKALDPPFYNDENYYGINALLGDYYGDGYYLGINLYDDYLTRYADEKYAGISPNDDGCYDQLYLLFTPLRSVINTSIGVYDAKGQPVGEKCNYNQDLYKFGQYILECQVPEKEGDYTVKLSTNFDNEGADTENMQFNFYVDKTAPKVKDITIVSTEESTKLNAKLEDNRYLERYALVAKDGFNEGDDESEVICQVIGARKSMDISIDLTNFDIKDYYLLVEDYAQNRTLVDINKKASHKLKKISARAATCTKSGNKAYYKCQVTGKLYTDSKAKNETTYAKVTIPSKGHRFGHGKVIKVETKKKKGIISYTCKTCKKTFKYNISRISIGKTGIKKKVSTAGKITLKLKKTNGVSGYEIIYSTKKNMKNAKRVRVKETVKTLDKLEASKKYYIRVRAFKYNSLNERVYGNYSKIYSISTK
;
A
#
# COMPACT_ATOMS: atom_id res chain seq x y z
N MET A 1 -11.05 -9.44 -57.38
CA MET A 1 -9.65 -8.97 -57.37
C MET A 1 -9.47 -8.29 -56.03
N ARG A 2 -9.08 -8.98 -54.95
CA ARG A 2 -7.97 -9.94 -54.80
C ARG A 2 -6.62 -9.28 -55.14
N GLU A 3 -5.96 -8.83 -54.08
CA GLU A 3 -4.51 -8.71 -53.86
C GLU A 3 -3.63 -8.08 -54.95
N ARG A 4 -3.22 -6.82 -54.69
CA ARG A 4 -1.82 -6.32 -54.63
C ARG A 4 -1.88 -4.79 -54.49
N LEU A 5 -1.65 -4.19 -53.32
CA LEU A 5 -0.34 -3.96 -52.69
C LEU A 5 0.66 -3.31 -53.68
N ILE A 6 0.94 -2.00 -53.51
CA ILE A 6 2.26 -1.31 -53.65
C ILE A 6 2.09 0.24 -53.67
N LYS A 7 2.74 0.91 -52.69
CA LYS A 7 3.12 2.35 -52.60
C LYS A 7 1.99 3.40 -52.60
N GLY A 8 1.99 4.44 -51.74
CA GLY A 8 2.97 4.91 -50.74
C GLY A 8 3.54 6.31 -51.07
N LEU A 9 3.83 7.09 -50.01
CA LEU A 9 4.34 8.49 -49.97
C LEU A 9 3.31 9.61 -50.28
N LEU A 10 3.36 10.82 -49.67
CA LEU A 10 3.99 11.36 -48.43
C LEU A 10 3.51 12.84 -48.24
N LEU A 11 3.87 13.52 -47.14
CA LEU A 11 3.61 14.96 -46.79
C LEU A 11 2.16 15.34 -46.41
N ALA A 12 1.89 16.24 -45.47
CA ALA A 12 2.77 16.97 -44.52
C ALA A 12 2.03 17.32 -43.20
N THR A 13 2.81 17.59 -42.16
CA THR A 13 2.40 17.95 -40.78
C THR A 13 2.47 19.47 -40.51
N ILE A 14 2.11 19.89 -39.28
CA ILE A 14 2.41 21.17 -38.59
C ILE A 14 1.51 22.37 -39.00
N THR A 15 0.80 23.12 -38.14
CA THR A 15 0.52 23.16 -36.65
C THR A 15 -0.76 24.06 -36.43
N PHE A 16 -1.31 24.42 -35.26
CA PHE A 16 -0.95 24.35 -33.82
C PHE A 16 -2.23 24.40 -32.93
N SER A 17 -2.12 23.98 -31.67
CA SER A 17 -2.88 24.39 -30.46
C SER A 17 -4.43 24.38 -30.46
N LEU A 18 -5.03 23.46 -29.69
CA LEU A 18 -5.48 23.78 -28.32
C LEU A 18 -5.61 22.51 -27.44
N SER A 19 -5.53 22.73 -26.13
CA SER A 19 -5.48 21.81 -24.99
C SER A 19 -6.62 20.80 -24.78
N ALA A 20 -6.24 19.64 -24.18
CA ALA A 20 -6.97 18.82 -23.20
C ALA A 20 -8.34 18.21 -23.60
N PHE A 21 -8.35 16.90 -23.95
CA PHE A 21 -9.48 15.97 -23.76
C PHE A 21 -9.07 14.50 -24.06
N GLU A 22 -8.61 13.77 -23.05
CA GLU A 22 -8.60 12.30 -22.94
C GLU A 22 -8.91 12.04 -21.44
N VAL A 23 -10.16 11.80 -21.03
CA VAL A 23 -10.98 10.58 -21.17
C VAL A 23 -10.28 9.36 -20.56
N PHE A 24 -10.47 9.22 -19.24
CA PHE A 24 -10.18 8.01 -18.47
C PHE A 24 -11.13 6.84 -18.85
N ALA A 25 -10.74 5.65 -18.38
CA ALA A 25 -11.52 4.40 -18.34
C ALA A 25 -11.80 3.70 -19.69
N ALA A 26 -10.86 2.81 -20.06
CA ALA A 26 -11.16 1.49 -20.59
C ALA A 26 -9.89 0.61 -20.43
N THR A 27 -9.82 -0.18 -19.36
CA THR A 27 -8.74 -1.16 -19.17
C THR A 27 -8.74 -2.16 -20.33
N SER A 28 -7.57 -2.35 -20.95
CA SER A 28 -7.46 -3.16 -22.15
C SER A 28 -7.32 -4.64 -21.79
N TYR A 29 -8.40 -5.41 -21.92
CA TYR A 29 -8.31 -6.85 -22.12
C TYR A 29 -7.42 -7.14 -23.33
N THR A 30 -6.21 -7.64 -23.09
CA THR A 30 -5.34 -8.15 -24.15
C THR A 30 -5.70 -9.59 -24.48
N ALA A 31 -5.73 -9.93 -25.77
CA ALA A 31 -6.34 -11.15 -26.29
C ALA A 31 -5.55 -12.46 -26.08
N ASP A 32 -4.64 -12.48 -25.10
CA ASP A 32 -3.95 -13.68 -24.61
C ASP A 32 -4.30 -13.78 -23.12
N GLY A 33 -5.28 -14.62 -22.79
CA GLY A 33 -5.79 -14.78 -21.43
C GLY A 33 -4.81 -15.58 -20.58
N LYS A 34 -4.10 -14.87 -19.68
CA LYS A 34 -3.56 -15.29 -18.38
C LYS A 34 -2.78 -14.10 -17.78
N ASN A 35 -2.85 -13.94 -16.45
CA ASN A 35 -2.37 -12.83 -15.60
C ASN A 35 -3.48 -11.87 -15.14
N ILE A 36 -4.21 -12.28 -14.10
CA ILE A 36 -5.00 -11.39 -13.24
C ILE A 36 -4.05 -10.88 -12.15
N LEU A 37 -3.29 -9.82 -12.45
CA LEU A 37 -2.73 -8.97 -11.39
C LEU A 37 -3.69 -7.81 -11.18
N LYS A 38 -4.32 -7.80 -10.00
CA LYS A 38 -5.19 -6.74 -9.50
C LYS A 38 -4.56 -5.94 -8.37
N ASN A 39 -3.23 -6.01 -8.21
CA ASN A 39 -2.49 -5.08 -7.38
C ASN A 39 -1.53 -4.28 -8.27
N THR A 40 -1.65 -2.95 -8.24
CA THR A 40 -0.93 -2.03 -9.14
C THR A 40 0.38 -1.52 -8.58
N ASP A 41 0.66 -1.80 -7.30
CA ASP A 41 1.85 -1.31 -6.64
C ASP A 41 2.93 -2.41 -6.61
N ASN A 42 4.12 -2.05 -7.10
CA ASN A 42 5.28 -2.94 -7.17
C ASN A 42 6.04 -3.04 -5.84
N GLU A 43 5.54 -2.34 -4.83
CA GLU A 43 6.19 -2.03 -3.56
C GLU A 43 5.49 -2.80 -2.45
N VAL A 44 6.21 -3.69 -1.78
CA VAL A 44 5.69 -4.40 -0.61
C VAL A 44 6.39 -3.86 0.64
N ASN A 45 5.62 -3.27 1.54
CA ASN A 45 6.11 -2.79 2.84
C ASN A 45 6.59 -3.97 3.69
N ILE A 46 7.88 -3.97 4.05
CA ILE A 46 8.54 -5.09 4.74
C ILE A 46 8.25 -5.10 6.26
N ASP A 47 7.75 -3.99 6.84
CA ASP A 47 7.59 -3.80 8.29
C ASP A 47 6.25 -4.38 8.86
N ASN A 48 5.77 -5.51 8.33
CA ASN A 48 4.49 -6.11 8.71
C ASN A 48 4.54 -6.89 10.04
N LYS A 49 4.44 -6.14 11.16
CA LYS A 49 3.72 -6.42 12.42
C LYS A 49 4.26 -5.52 13.53
N SER A 50 3.57 -4.42 13.82
CA SER A 50 3.91 -3.51 14.91
C SER A 50 3.77 -4.16 16.30
N TYR A 51 4.88 -4.73 16.80
CA TYR A 51 5.00 -5.25 18.17
C TYR A 51 4.93 -4.10 19.18
N ASN A 52 3.97 -4.16 20.11
CA ASN A 52 3.65 -3.05 21.02
C ASN A 52 4.57 -2.94 22.27
N GLY A 53 5.57 -3.82 22.41
CA GLY A 53 6.45 -3.88 23.59
C GLY A 53 5.89 -4.69 24.78
N THR A 54 4.73 -5.34 24.64
CA THR A 54 4.16 -6.25 25.64
C THR A 54 4.33 -7.72 25.22
N LEU A 55 4.90 -8.55 26.10
CA LEU A 55 4.82 -10.01 25.98
C LEU A 55 3.65 -10.57 26.81
N ILE A 56 3.11 -11.72 26.42
CA ILE A 56 2.11 -12.45 27.20
C ILE A 56 2.68 -13.81 27.61
N VAL A 57 2.64 -14.12 28.90
CA VAL A 57 3.29 -15.29 29.50
C VAL A 57 2.23 -16.34 29.86
N LYS A 58 2.28 -17.52 29.23
CA LYS A 58 1.39 -18.65 29.51
C LYS A 58 1.92 -19.49 30.66
N LEU A 59 1.03 -19.90 31.56
CA LEU A 59 1.34 -20.83 32.64
C LEU A 59 0.63 -22.17 32.43
N LYS A 60 1.29 -23.24 32.87
CA LYS A 60 0.91 -24.65 32.60
C LYS A 60 -0.37 -25.16 33.25
N ASP A 61 -0.96 -24.40 34.18
CA ASP A 61 -2.22 -24.79 34.82
C ASP A 61 -3.38 -24.24 33.99
N ALA A 62 -4.38 -25.07 33.71
CA ALA A 62 -5.57 -24.69 32.93
C ALA A 62 -6.31 -23.47 33.49
N ALA A 63 -6.93 -22.70 32.59
CA ALA A 63 -7.83 -21.61 32.91
C ALA A 63 -9.08 -22.09 33.68
N ILE A 64 -9.74 -21.17 34.41
CA ILE A 64 -10.95 -21.47 35.18
C ILE A 64 -12.08 -21.97 34.26
N LEU A 65 -12.21 -21.42 33.05
CA LEU A 65 -13.28 -21.75 32.11
C LEU A 65 -13.11 -23.10 31.41
N GLU A 66 -11.89 -23.58 31.19
CA GLU A 66 -11.66 -24.95 30.67
C GLU A 66 -12.32 -26.02 31.55
N ASN A 67 -12.47 -25.72 32.84
CA ASN A 67 -13.03 -26.61 33.86
C ASN A 67 -14.45 -26.20 34.29
N ALA A 68 -15.12 -25.31 33.56
CA ALA A 68 -16.45 -24.80 33.92
C ALA A 68 -17.57 -25.84 33.78
N GLY A 69 -17.91 -26.47 34.90
CA GLY A 69 -19.11 -27.31 35.04
C GLY A 69 -20.41 -26.52 34.95
N ASP A 70 -21.55 -27.22 34.86
CA ASP A 70 -22.87 -26.62 34.55
C ASP A 70 -23.53 -25.85 35.71
N SER A 71 -22.81 -25.58 36.81
CA SER A 71 -23.34 -24.85 37.96
C SER A 71 -23.50 -23.36 37.65
N GLU A 72 -24.70 -22.83 37.86
CA GLU A 72 -25.03 -21.41 37.64
C GLU A 72 -24.16 -20.45 38.47
N THR A 73 -23.59 -20.92 39.57
CA THR A 73 -22.70 -20.15 40.46
C THR A 73 -21.23 -20.53 40.32
N TYR A 74 -20.82 -21.33 39.31
CA TYR A 74 -19.43 -21.83 39.23
C TYR A 74 -18.40 -20.71 39.28
N LEU A 75 -18.53 -19.70 38.43
CA LEU A 75 -17.62 -18.55 38.37
C LEU A 75 -17.53 -17.80 39.71
N ASN A 76 -18.66 -17.61 40.39
CA ASN A 76 -18.77 -16.83 41.63
C ASN A 76 -18.65 -17.68 42.91
N SER A 77 -18.20 -18.93 42.79
CA SER A 77 -18.10 -19.86 43.91
C SER A 77 -16.82 -19.64 44.74
N ASP A 78 -16.89 -19.95 46.03
CA ASP A 78 -15.70 -19.91 46.92
C ASP A 78 -14.59 -20.86 46.43
N GLU A 79 -14.93 -21.93 45.71
CA GLU A 79 -13.96 -22.83 45.08
C GLU A 79 -13.22 -22.12 43.93
N THR A 80 -13.94 -21.45 43.03
CA THR A 80 -13.35 -20.73 41.91
C THR A 80 -12.50 -19.56 42.37
N ARG A 81 -12.99 -18.73 43.31
CA ARG A 81 -12.17 -17.67 43.94
C ARG A 81 -10.90 -18.21 44.60
N SER A 82 -10.96 -19.41 45.19
CA SER A 82 -9.78 -20.06 45.78
C SER A 82 -8.78 -20.54 44.72
N LYS A 83 -9.26 -21.00 43.55
CA LYS A 83 -8.40 -21.34 42.40
C LYS A 83 -7.78 -20.09 41.78
N GLU A 84 -8.57 -19.05 41.55
CA GLU A 84 -8.14 -17.76 41.02
C GLU A 84 -7.03 -17.14 41.88
N ALA A 85 -7.24 -17.07 43.20
CA ALA A 85 -6.22 -16.58 44.14
C ALA A 85 -4.94 -17.45 44.14
N ALA A 86 -5.04 -18.76 43.90
CA ALA A 86 -3.88 -19.64 43.76
C ALA A 86 -3.13 -19.39 42.44
N MET A 87 -3.84 -19.21 41.32
CA MET A 87 -3.28 -18.89 40.00
C MET A 87 -2.55 -17.53 40.05
N LEU A 88 -3.20 -16.49 40.57
CA LEU A 88 -2.59 -15.17 40.79
C LEU A 88 -1.33 -15.26 41.66
N SER A 89 -1.32 -16.09 42.71
CA SER A 89 -0.12 -16.32 43.53
C SER A 89 1.03 -17.02 42.78
N ILE A 90 0.74 -17.82 41.75
CA ILE A 90 1.76 -18.43 40.88
C ILE A 90 2.25 -17.42 39.85
N GLN A 91 1.35 -16.64 39.24
CA GLN A 91 1.69 -15.54 38.33
C GLN A 91 2.63 -14.53 39.01
N GLU A 92 2.30 -14.08 40.22
CA GLU A 92 3.17 -13.22 41.03
C GLU A 92 4.54 -13.86 41.30
N LYS A 93 4.60 -15.17 41.60
CA LYS A 93 5.87 -15.87 41.80
C LYS A 93 6.72 -15.85 40.53
N VAL A 94 6.12 -16.08 39.35
CA VAL A 94 6.80 -16.04 38.05
C VAL A 94 7.26 -14.61 37.74
N PHE A 95 6.40 -13.60 37.88
CA PHE A 95 6.77 -12.20 37.70
C PHE A 95 7.92 -11.78 38.60
N ASN A 96 7.92 -12.15 39.88
CA ASN A 96 9.03 -11.87 40.79
C ASN A 96 10.34 -12.56 40.37
N ILE A 97 10.29 -13.73 39.71
CA ILE A 97 11.48 -14.36 39.11
C ILE A 97 11.98 -13.54 37.91
N ILE A 98 11.10 -13.13 37.00
CA ILE A 98 11.43 -12.28 35.84
C ILE A 98 12.10 -10.99 36.32
N LYS A 99 11.46 -10.30 37.28
CA LYS A 99 11.91 -9.02 37.84
C LYS A 99 13.26 -9.11 38.57
N THR A 100 13.55 -10.23 39.23
CA THR A 100 14.79 -10.38 40.01
C THR A 100 15.96 -10.99 39.23
N LYS A 101 15.70 -11.73 38.14
CA LYS A 101 16.74 -12.48 37.41
C LYS A 101 16.89 -12.12 35.93
N ILE A 102 15.86 -11.57 35.30
CA ILE A 102 15.82 -11.30 33.86
C ILE A 102 15.90 -9.78 33.61
N GLN A 103 14.92 -9.01 34.08
CA GLN A 103 14.84 -7.57 33.83
C GLN A 103 14.11 -6.85 34.98
N ALA A 104 14.79 -5.90 35.64
CA ALA A 104 14.33 -5.31 36.90
C ALA A 104 13.23 -4.24 36.77
N ASP A 105 13.11 -3.63 35.60
CA ASP A 105 12.12 -2.62 35.24
C ASP A 105 10.91 -3.19 34.49
N ALA A 106 10.80 -4.52 34.39
CA ALA A 106 9.62 -5.18 33.82
C ALA A 106 8.35 -4.91 34.65
N VAL A 107 7.22 -4.68 33.96
CA VAL A 107 5.94 -4.27 34.55
C VAL A 107 4.82 -5.18 34.02
N VAL A 108 4.13 -5.90 34.90
CA VAL A 108 2.87 -6.58 34.56
C VAL A 108 1.81 -5.54 34.25
N THR A 109 1.06 -5.75 33.19
CA THR A 109 -0.01 -4.86 32.73
C THR A 109 -1.39 -5.45 32.97
N ASN A 110 -1.61 -6.73 32.64
CA ASN A 110 -2.88 -7.44 32.86
C ASN A 110 -2.64 -8.86 33.44
N HIS A 111 -3.65 -9.39 34.13
CA HIS A 111 -3.71 -10.75 34.66
C HIS A 111 -4.89 -11.50 34.03
N TYR A 112 -4.69 -12.78 33.73
CA TYR A 112 -5.68 -13.63 33.09
C TYR A 112 -5.82 -14.92 33.89
N THR A 113 -7.05 -15.30 34.22
CA THR A 113 -7.36 -16.53 34.96
C THR A 113 -8.61 -17.25 34.43
N LYS A 114 -9.56 -16.53 33.83
CA LYS A 114 -10.86 -17.06 33.39
C LYS A 114 -10.79 -17.56 31.97
N VAL A 115 -10.43 -16.71 30.99
CA VAL A 115 -10.30 -17.12 29.59
C VAL A 115 -9.04 -17.92 29.30
N TYR A 116 -8.00 -17.69 30.10
CA TYR A 116 -6.63 -18.14 29.90
C TYR A 116 -5.88 -18.02 31.23
N ASN A 117 -4.80 -18.78 31.45
CA ASN A 117 -3.95 -18.62 32.63
C ASN A 117 -2.59 -17.98 32.30
N GLY A 118 -2.43 -16.72 32.67
CA GLY A 118 -1.19 -16.01 32.44
C GLY A 118 -1.26 -14.54 32.83
N PHE A 119 -0.29 -13.78 32.37
CA PHE A 119 -0.26 -12.33 32.54
C PHE A 119 0.49 -11.68 31.38
N SER A 120 0.15 -10.43 31.08
CA SER A 120 0.89 -9.61 30.13
C SER A 120 1.94 -8.75 30.84
N ILE A 121 3.08 -8.51 30.19
CA ILE A 121 4.25 -7.86 30.79
C ILE A 121 5.01 -7.01 29.77
N LYS A 122 5.23 -5.74 30.10
CA LYS A 122 6.11 -4.84 29.33
C LYS A 122 7.57 -5.12 29.70
N ILE A 123 8.33 -5.58 28.71
CA ILE A 123 9.70 -6.11 28.85
C ILE A 123 10.41 -6.13 27.48
N ASP A 124 11.74 -6.18 27.46
CA ASP A 124 12.53 -6.31 26.23
C ASP A 124 12.32 -7.69 25.57
N GLU A 125 12.14 -7.73 24.24
CA GLU A 125 11.87 -8.98 23.50
C GLU A 125 12.98 -10.04 23.69
N SER A 126 14.24 -9.63 23.88
CA SER A 126 15.35 -10.55 24.14
C SER A 126 15.21 -11.36 25.45
N ALA A 127 14.20 -11.04 26.27
CA ALA A 127 13.82 -11.80 27.45
C ALA A 127 13.10 -13.13 27.15
N ILE A 128 12.42 -13.29 25.99
CA ILE A 128 11.52 -14.43 25.68
C ILE A 128 12.15 -15.79 26.08
N ASN A 129 13.34 -16.09 25.57
CA ASN A 129 14.00 -17.37 25.80
C ASN A 129 14.31 -17.63 27.29
N LYS A 130 14.60 -16.59 28.08
CA LYS A 130 14.86 -16.70 29.52
C LYS A 130 13.59 -16.87 30.34
N ILE A 131 12.46 -16.33 29.85
CA ILE A 131 11.14 -16.52 30.47
C ILE A 131 10.68 -17.96 30.25
N LYS A 132 10.86 -18.51 29.04
CA LYS A 132 10.57 -19.92 28.71
C LYS A 132 11.39 -20.95 29.52
N GLU A 133 12.52 -20.55 30.12
CA GLU A 133 13.28 -21.40 31.06
C GLU A 133 12.64 -21.51 32.47
N ILE A 134 11.63 -20.70 32.80
CA ILE A 134 10.97 -20.75 34.11
C ILE A 134 10.05 -21.99 34.17
N PRO A 135 10.17 -22.90 35.16
CA PRO A 135 9.46 -24.18 35.17
C PRO A 135 7.93 -24.10 35.09
N GLU A 136 7.34 -23.04 35.62
CA GLU A 136 5.89 -22.78 35.61
C GLU A 136 5.38 -22.21 34.28
N VAL A 137 6.26 -21.64 33.45
CA VAL A 137 5.91 -21.09 32.13
C VAL A 137 5.77 -22.22 31.12
N GLU A 138 4.73 -22.12 30.29
CA GLU A 138 4.48 -22.99 29.14
C GLU A 138 5.02 -22.35 27.87
N GLU A 139 4.52 -21.17 27.55
CA GLU A 139 4.68 -20.48 26.26
C GLU A 139 4.81 -18.97 26.50
N VAL A 140 5.36 -18.22 25.54
CA VAL A 140 5.48 -16.75 25.63
C VAL A 140 5.19 -16.15 24.27
N TYR A 141 4.09 -15.41 24.18
CA TYR A 141 3.58 -14.77 22.96
C TYR A 141 3.98 -13.29 22.92
N LYS A 142 3.98 -12.68 21.73
CA LYS A 142 4.07 -11.23 21.55
C LYS A 142 2.66 -10.67 21.44
N SER A 143 2.32 -9.61 22.18
CA SER A 143 1.12 -8.85 21.85
C SER A 143 1.38 -8.07 20.56
N ILE A 144 0.56 -8.31 19.56
CA ILE A 144 0.57 -7.60 18.28
C ILE A 144 -0.66 -6.71 18.18
N TYR A 145 -0.52 -5.62 17.42
CA TYR A 145 -1.66 -4.90 16.90
C TYR A 145 -2.27 -5.63 15.71
N ARG A 146 -3.59 -5.51 15.55
CA ARG A 146 -4.26 -5.81 14.28
C ARG A 146 -4.35 -4.48 13.56
N GLU A 147 -3.39 -4.23 12.68
CA GLU A 147 -3.43 -3.05 11.83
C GLU A 147 -4.71 -3.10 10.99
N LYS A 148 -5.42 -1.97 10.92
CA LYS A 148 -6.29 -1.69 9.79
C LYS A 148 -5.35 -1.48 8.61
N ASN A 149 -5.47 -2.27 7.55
CA ASN A 149 -4.74 -1.93 6.34
C ASN A 149 -5.20 -0.53 5.89
N GLU A 150 -4.32 0.31 5.35
CA GLU A 150 -4.83 1.55 4.72
C GLU A 150 -5.67 1.22 3.48
N GLU A 151 -5.41 0.07 2.85
CA GLU A 151 -6.29 -0.56 1.85
C GLU A 151 -7.68 -0.91 2.42
N ASP A 152 -7.84 -1.30 3.70
CA ASP A 152 -9.17 -1.51 4.29
C ASP A 152 -10.02 -0.23 4.29
N LYS A 153 -9.44 0.97 4.11
CA LYS A 153 -10.18 2.23 3.97
C LYS A 153 -10.74 2.45 2.56
N GLU A 154 -10.23 1.74 1.55
CA GLU A 154 -10.72 1.78 0.17
C GLU A 154 -11.42 0.46 -0.24
N GLU A 155 -11.03 -0.69 0.31
CA GLU A 155 -11.62 -2.02 0.08
C GLU A 155 -12.83 -2.31 0.99
N ASN A 156 -12.77 -1.99 2.29
CA ASN A 156 -14.02 -1.69 3.00
C ASN A 156 -14.45 -0.29 2.58
N LYS A 157 -15.03 -0.21 1.38
CA LYS A 157 -16.11 0.73 1.16
C LYS A 157 -17.22 0.41 2.15
N VAL A 158 -17.09 1.02 3.33
CA VAL A 158 -18.24 1.42 4.13
C VAL A 158 -19.11 2.19 3.15
N TYR A 159 -20.18 1.54 2.67
CA TYR A 159 -21.10 2.04 1.65
C TYR A 159 -21.86 3.24 2.22
N ASN A 160 -21.14 4.37 2.23
CA ASN A 160 -21.51 5.63 2.86
C ASN A 160 -22.53 6.33 1.97
N SER A 161 -23.73 5.78 1.91
CA SER A 161 -24.94 6.48 1.48
C SER A 161 -25.18 7.64 2.44
N LYS A 162 -24.52 8.77 2.14
CA LYS A 162 -24.43 9.96 2.99
C LYS A 162 -25.72 10.79 2.94
N ALA A 163 -26.83 10.11 3.23
CA ALA A 163 -28.18 10.60 3.23
C ALA A 163 -28.62 10.86 4.67
N ALA A 164 -28.46 12.10 5.13
CA ALA A 164 -29.08 12.56 6.38
C ALA A 164 -30.62 12.52 6.23
N MET A 165 -31.23 11.39 6.62
CA MET A 165 -32.65 11.15 6.45
C MET A 165 -33.45 11.62 7.68
N ASP A 166 -33.92 12.86 7.65
CA ASP A 166 -34.95 13.30 8.62
C ASP A 166 -36.16 12.34 8.59
N SER A 167 -36.47 11.80 9.77
CA SER A 167 -37.54 10.87 10.15
C SER A 167 -37.66 9.53 9.41
N SER A 168 -37.47 8.43 10.14
CA SER A 168 -37.78 7.04 9.76
C SER A 168 -38.48 6.31 10.92
N GLU A 169 -39.73 5.88 10.72
CA GLU A 169 -40.34 4.86 11.59
C GLU A 169 -39.72 3.49 11.26
N ASP A 170 -38.50 3.24 11.75
CA ASP A 170 -37.78 1.97 11.59
C ASP A 170 -38.42 0.86 12.45
N LEU A 171 -39.55 0.37 11.96
CA LEU A 171 -40.16 -0.89 12.38
C LEU A 171 -39.50 -2.04 11.60
N TYR A 172 -38.40 -2.49 12.21
CA TYR A 172 -37.47 -3.56 11.85
C TYR A 172 -37.93 -4.64 10.87
N ALA A 173 -37.03 -4.96 9.95
CA ALA A 173 -37.13 -6.02 8.96
C ALA A 173 -37.12 -7.46 9.50
N ASN A 174 -37.04 -7.66 10.82
CA ASN A 174 -37.32 -8.95 11.43
C ASN A 174 -38.66 -8.89 12.17
N GLU A 175 -39.75 -9.20 11.44
CA GLU A 175 -41.12 -9.31 11.98
C GLU A 175 -41.19 -10.22 13.23
N ASN A 176 -40.23 -11.14 13.38
CA ASN A 176 -40.12 -12.04 14.53
C ASN A 176 -39.62 -11.35 15.81
N VAL A 177 -38.79 -10.31 15.72
CA VAL A 177 -38.35 -9.52 16.90
C VAL A 177 -39.52 -8.70 17.45
N GLU A 178 -40.26 -8.01 16.58
CA GLU A 178 -41.43 -7.23 16.98
C GLU A 178 -42.54 -8.12 17.58
N TYR A 179 -42.67 -9.36 17.09
CA TYR A 179 -43.58 -10.37 17.64
C TYR A 179 -43.25 -10.74 19.10
N LEU A 180 -41.97 -10.78 19.50
CA LEU A 180 -41.56 -11.01 20.90
C LEU A 180 -41.68 -9.75 21.76
N ARG A 181 -41.31 -8.57 21.22
CA ARG A 181 -41.50 -7.29 21.94
C ARG A 181 -42.98 -7.05 22.28
N LYS A 182 -43.90 -7.40 21.38
CA LYS A 182 -45.37 -7.40 21.61
C LYS A 182 -45.84 -8.36 22.71
N LYS A 183 -45.00 -9.29 23.16
CA LYS A 183 -45.22 -10.18 24.32
C LYS A 183 -44.44 -9.74 25.58
N ASN A 184 -43.80 -8.56 25.55
CA ASN A 184 -42.90 -8.01 26.58
C ASN A 184 -41.55 -8.75 26.72
N TYR A 185 -41.06 -9.40 25.65
CA TYR A 185 -39.67 -9.86 25.57
C TYR A 185 -38.88 -8.89 24.68
N ASP A 186 -38.05 -8.07 25.29
CA ASP A 186 -37.26 -7.02 24.64
C ASP A 186 -35.80 -6.97 25.12
N GLY A 187 -35.38 -7.99 25.90
CA GLY A 187 -34.05 -8.08 26.51
C GLY A 187 -33.97 -7.44 27.90
N SER A 188 -35.10 -7.09 28.52
CA SER A 188 -35.19 -6.45 29.84
C SER A 188 -34.43 -7.19 30.94
N GLY A 189 -33.32 -6.60 31.37
CA GLY A 189 -32.45 -7.14 32.41
C GLY A 189 -31.38 -8.13 31.94
N GLU A 190 -31.14 -8.25 30.63
CA GLU A 190 -29.92 -8.87 30.09
C GLU A 190 -28.78 -7.86 29.97
N LEU A 191 -27.54 -8.34 30.05
CA LEU A 191 -26.32 -7.57 29.82
C LEU A 191 -25.62 -8.00 28.53
N ILE A 192 -25.61 -7.11 27.53
CA ILE A 192 -24.88 -7.30 26.28
C ILE A 192 -23.56 -6.55 26.37
N CYS A 193 -22.44 -7.26 26.26
CA CYS A 193 -21.12 -6.67 26.10
C CYS A 193 -20.82 -6.47 24.61
N ILE A 194 -20.39 -5.27 24.23
CA ILE A 194 -19.87 -4.97 22.90
C ILE A 194 -18.36 -4.71 23.06
N ILE A 195 -17.53 -5.54 22.42
CA ILE A 195 -16.10 -5.29 22.27
C ILE A 195 -15.91 -4.79 20.83
N ASP A 196 -15.39 -3.56 20.67
CA ASP A 196 -15.27 -2.88 19.38
C ASP A 196 -14.23 -1.75 19.44
N ASN A 197 -14.02 -0.99 18.37
CA ASN A 197 -13.01 0.07 18.32
C ASN A 197 -13.39 1.33 19.13
N GLU A 198 -14.65 1.78 19.05
CA GLU A 198 -15.08 3.10 19.53
C GLU A 198 -16.57 3.15 19.95
N PHE A 199 -16.96 4.12 20.78
CA PHE A 199 -18.36 4.40 21.15
C PHE A 199 -18.66 5.88 21.48
N ASP A 200 -19.66 6.50 20.84
CA ASP A 200 -20.33 7.73 21.33
C ASP A 200 -21.35 7.39 22.44
N ILE A 201 -20.84 7.30 23.65
CA ILE A 201 -21.62 7.07 24.89
C ILE A 201 -22.65 8.18 25.19
N ASN A 202 -22.61 9.31 24.49
CA ASN A 202 -23.57 10.41 24.64
C ASN A 202 -24.67 10.36 23.56
N HIS A 203 -24.60 9.41 22.62
CA HIS A 203 -25.60 9.25 21.58
C HIS A 203 -26.97 9.00 22.18
N GLU A 204 -27.96 9.65 21.60
CA GLU A 204 -29.32 9.70 22.15
C GLU A 204 -30.11 8.40 22.04
N ASN A 205 -29.63 7.47 21.24
CA ASN A 205 -30.18 6.13 21.15
C ASN A 205 -29.91 5.30 22.44
N PHE A 206 -28.92 5.69 23.25
CA PHE A 206 -28.55 5.03 24.51
C PHE A 206 -29.20 5.67 25.76
N ARG A 207 -30.40 6.25 25.59
CA ARG A 207 -31.23 6.76 26.69
C ARG A 207 -32.04 5.63 27.35
N ILE A 208 -32.62 5.92 28.51
CA ILE A 208 -33.33 4.92 29.35
C ILE A 208 -34.85 5.05 29.17
N PRO A 209 -35.55 3.99 28.71
CA PRO A 209 -37.01 4.03 28.60
C PRO A 209 -37.77 3.95 29.92
N GLN A 210 -39.03 4.40 29.90
CA GLN A 210 -39.89 4.34 31.08
C GLN A 210 -40.16 2.87 31.45
N GLY A 211 -39.75 2.46 32.65
CA GLY A 211 -39.88 1.08 33.11
C GLY A 211 -38.74 0.16 32.67
N PHE A 212 -37.66 0.72 32.07
CA PHE A 212 -36.45 -0.02 31.77
C PHE A 212 -35.90 -0.72 33.02
N LYS A 213 -35.60 -2.01 32.89
CA LYS A 213 -34.96 -2.82 33.92
C LYS A 213 -33.48 -2.97 33.57
N THR A 214 -32.62 -2.24 34.26
CA THR A 214 -31.17 -2.44 34.13
C THR A 214 -30.78 -3.86 34.56
N ALA A 215 -29.75 -4.40 33.93
CA ALA A 215 -29.14 -5.68 34.30
C ALA A 215 -28.20 -5.54 35.51
N MET A 216 -27.59 -4.36 35.68
CA MET A 216 -26.62 -4.09 36.75
C MET A 216 -26.76 -2.66 37.27
N THR A 217 -26.96 -2.52 38.58
CA THR A 217 -26.89 -1.22 39.25
C THR A 217 -25.44 -0.81 39.55
N LYS A 218 -25.23 0.48 39.75
CA LYS A 218 -23.90 1.03 40.12
C LYS A 218 -23.35 0.47 41.44
N ASP A 219 -24.22 0.15 42.39
CA ASP A 219 -23.82 -0.49 43.65
C ASP A 219 -23.43 -1.97 43.44
N GLU A 220 -24.07 -2.68 42.50
CA GLU A 220 -23.67 -4.05 42.12
C GLU A 220 -22.33 -4.07 41.38
N LEU A 221 -22.11 -3.17 40.40
CA LEU A 221 -20.81 -2.98 39.77
C LEU A 221 -19.72 -2.71 40.81
N LYS A 222 -20.00 -1.82 41.77
CA LYS A 222 -19.07 -1.53 42.86
C LYS A 222 -18.77 -2.77 43.71
N ASN A 223 -19.79 -3.56 44.07
CA ASN A 223 -19.57 -4.78 44.83
C ASN A 223 -18.67 -5.76 44.06
N ILE A 224 -18.86 -5.94 42.75
CA ILE A 224 -17.97 -6.79 41.93
C ILE A 224 -16.53 -6.27 42.00
N VAL A 225 -16.30 -4.97 41.78
CA VAL A 225 -14.97 -4.32 41.86
C VAL A 225 -14.34 -4.39 43.25
N ASP A 226 -15.13 -4.39 44.33
CA ASP A 226 -14.65 -4.49 45.71
C ASP A 226 -14.24 -5.94 46.12
N TYR A 227 -14.64 -6.97 45.36
CA TYR A 227 -14.37 -8.39 45.67
C TYR A 227 -13.58 -9.17 44.60
N GLU A 228 -13.76 -8.86 43.32
CA GLU A 228 -13.12 -9.51 42.18
C GLU A 228 -12.04 -8.61 41.57
N CYS A 229 -11.03 -9.19 40.94
CA CYS A 229 -9.96 -8.43 40.28
C CYS A 229 -10.28 -8.23 38.79
N LEU A 230 -10.70 -7.02 38.41
CA LEU A 230 -10.72 -6.58 37.01
C LEU A 230 -9.30 -6.19 36.55
N ASN A 231 -9.03 -6.39 35.27
CA ASN A 231 -7.87 -5.82 34.59
C ASN A 231 -7.98 -4.30 34.49
N ALA A 232 -9.16 -3.80 34.14
CA ALA A 232 -9.46 -2.38 34.16
C ALA A 232 -9.48 -1.84 35.60
N GLN A 233 -8.50 -1.01 35.95
CA GLN A 233 -8.42 -0.35 37.26
C GLN A 233 -9.41 0.81 37.36
N ILE A 234 -10.70 0.50 37.55
CA ILE A 234 -11.78 1.48 37.40
C ILE A 234 -12.16 2.28 38.65
N ASP A 235 -12.35 3.58 38.43
CA ASP A 235 -13.27 4.44 39.16
C ASP A 235 -14.72 4.18 38.70
N VAL A 236 -15.52 3.54 39.57
CA VAL A 236 -16.94 3.21 39.32
C VAL A 236 -17.78 4.46 39.02
N ASP A 237 -17.40 5.64 39.51
CA ASP A 237 -18.12 6.88 39.21
C ASP A 237 -17.95 7.34 37.75
N LYS A 238 -16.96 6.81 37.03
CA LYS A 238 -16.69 7.09 35.61
C LYS A 238 -17.06 5.94 34.68
N ALA A 239 -16.87 4.69 35.12
CA ALA A 239 -17.24 3.51 34.34
C ALA A 239 -18.76 3.38 34.17
N TYR A 240 -19.53 3.68 35.21
CA TYR A 240 -21.00 3.63 35.16
C TYR A 240 -21.57 4.93 34.62
N ILE A 241 -22.05 4.92 33.37
CA ILE A 241 -22.60 6.11 32.71
C ILE A 241 -24.07 6.30 33.11
N ASN A 242 -24.90 5.27 32.93
CA ASN A 242 -26.32 5.29 33.27
C ASN A 242 -26.90 3.85 33.27
N GLU A 243 -28.18 3.69 33.59
CA GLU A 243 -28.85 2.37 33.63
C GLU A 243 -28.78 1.58 32.32
N LYS A 244 -28.66 2.26 31.16
CA LYS A 244 -28.52 1.64 29.83
C LYS A 244 -27.06 1.32 29.47
N ILE A 245 -26.10 2.17 29.81
CA ILE A 245 -24.66 1.95 29.64
C ILE A 245 -24.04 1.81 31.04
N VAL A 246 -23.95 0.57 31.51
CA VAL A 246 -23.56 0.26 32.90
C VAL A 246 -22.05 0.17 33.10
N TYR A 247 -21.28 -0.02 32.01
CA TYR A 247 -19.82 -0.08 32.05
C TYR A 247 -19.23 0.47 30.75
N VAL A 248 -18.18 1.31 30.87
CA VAL A 248 -17.34 1.75 29.73
C VAL A 248 -15.86 1.74 30.13
N TYR A 249 -15.00 1.24 29.23
CA TYR A 249 -13.54 1.31 29.38
C TYR A 249 -12.83 1.14 28.03
N ASN A 250 -11.65 1.76 27.88
CA ASN A 250 -10.75 1.59 26.75
C ASN A 250 -9.52 0.79 27.20
N TYR A 251 -9.37 -0.43 26.69
CA TYR A 251 -8.36 -1.40 27.16
C TYR A 251 -6.96 -1.18 26.57
N ASP A 252 -6.84 -0.69 25.33
CA ASP A 252 -5.53 -0.35 24.76
C ASP A 252 -4.98 0.93 25.43
N ASN A 253 -5.81 1.99 25.54
CA ASN A 253 -5.39 3.26 26.13
C ASN A 253 -5.54 3.36 27.66
N ASN A 254 -6.09 2.33 28.31
CA ASN A 254 -6.27 2.22 29.77
C ASN A 254 -6.97 3.43 30.42
N ASN A 255 -8.13 3.82 29.88
CA ASN A 255 -8.90 4.98 30.35
C ASN A 255 -10.39 4.94 29.93
N TYR A 256 -11.11 6.05 30.07
CA TYR A 256 -12.55 6.18 29.75
C TYR A 256 -12.85 6.91 28.42
N ASP A 257 -11.82 7.32 27.68
CA ASP A 257 -11.97 7.87 26.33
C ASP A 257 -12.17 6.70 25.36
N VAL A 258 -13.42 6.31 25.21
CA VAL A 258 -13.87 5.28 24.27
C VAL A 258 -14.21 5.86 22.89
N SER A 259 -13.98 7.15 22.64
CA SER A 259 -14.34 7.80 21.37
C SER A 259 -13.21 7.76 20.34
N ASP A 260 -13.56 7.65 19.05
CA ASP A 260 -12.59 7.84 17.97
C ASP A 260 -12.29 9.33 17.74
N LYS A 261 -11.05 9.63 17.36
CA LYS A 261 -10.55 10.97 17.00
C LYS A 261 -10.63 11.25 15.50
N ASN A 262 -10.94 10.23 14.69
CA ASN A 262 -10.96 10.26 13.23
C ASN A 262 -12.40 10.30 12.65
N ASP A 263 -13.43 10.55 13.47
CA ASP A 263 -14.85 10.55 13.10
C ASP A 263 -15.41 9.19 12.60
N GLU A 264 -14.69 8.07 12.78
CA GLU A 264 -15.27 6.73 12.62
C GLU A 264 -16.45 6.48 13.59
N SER A 265 -17.31 5.50 13.30
CA SER A 265 -18.56 5.27 14.06
C SER A 265 -18.98 3.80 14.16
N HIS A 266 -18.04 2.86 13.97
CA HIS A 266 -18.35 1.43 13.83
C HIS A 266 -18.95 0.83 15.11
N GLY A 267 -18.24 0.86 16.24
CA GLY A 267 -18.76 0.33 17.51
C GLY A 267 -20.03 1.04 18.01
N THR A 268 -20.21 2.33 17.71
CA THR A 268 -21.47 3.05 17.96
C THR A 268 -22.64 2.50 17.13
N HIS A 269 -22.39 2.17 15.87
CA HIS A 269 -23.37 1.56 14.96
C HIS A 269 -23.77 0.17 15.44
N VAL A 270 -22.78 -0.65 15.81
CA VAL A 270 -22.92 -2.00 16.39
C VAL A 270 -23.72 -1.97 17.70
N ALA A 271 -23.36 -1.11 18.65
CA ALA A 271 -24.10 -0.95 19.92
C ALA A 271 -25.54 -0.46 19.69
N GLY A 272 -25.73 0.42 18.70
CA GLY A 272 -27.04 0.86 18.23
C GLY A 272 -27.91 -0.30 17.71
N ILE A 273 -27.34 -1.21 16.92
CA ILE A 273 -28.05 -2.40 16.38
C ILE A 273 -28.42 -3.36 17.50
N ALA A 274 -27.51 -3.61 18.45
CA ALA A 274 -27.72 -4.54 19.53
C ALA A 274 -28.88 -4.08 20.44
N ALA A 275 -28.87 -2.82 20.89
CA ALA A 275 -29.76 -2.38 21.96
C ALA A 275 -30.21 -0.90 21.92
N GLY A 276 -30.13 -0.19 20.79
CA GLY A 276 -30.67 1.18 20.68
C GLY A 276 -32.14 1.31 21.14
N THR A 277 -32.52 2.42 21.78
CA THR A 277 -33.82 2.59 22.44
C THR A 277 -34.76 3.65 21.82
N ASN A 278 -34.21 4.57 21.03
CA ASN A 278 -34.80 5.84 20.56
C ASN A 278 -36.05 6.34 21.35
N MET A 279 -35.76 7.06 22.42
CA MET A 279 -36.75 7.41 23.44
C MET A 279 -37.69 8.59 23.15
N ASP A 280 -37.52 9.31 22.03
CA ASP A 280 -38.29 10.54 21.75
C ASP A 280 -39.53 10.33 20.84
N ASN A 281 -39.75 9.10 20.34
CA ASN A 281 -40.79 8.76 19.34
C ASN A 281 -40.76 9.66 18.09
N SER A 282 -39.62 10.26 17.74
CA SER A 282 -39.49 11.13 16.56
C SER A 282 -39.50 10.38 15.22
N GLY A 283 -39.53 9.04 15.24
CA GLY A 283 -39.21 8.20 14.09
C GLY A 283 -37.71 8.20 13.83
N LYS A 284 -36.97 7.47 14.67
CA LYS A 284 -35.57 7.07 14.48
C LYS A 284 -35.40 5.62 14.96
N TYR A 285 -34.27 5.01 14.59
CA TYR A 285 -33.91 3.60 14.77
C TYR A 285 -33.97 3.04 16.22
N ILE A 286 -34.57 1.84 16.41
CA ILE A 286 -34.84 1.18 17.73
C ILE A 286 -34.28 -0.26 17.90
N GLY A 287 -32.97 -0.37 18.16
CA GLY A 287 -32.14 -1.60 18.15
C GLY A 287 -32.71 -2.87 18.77
N THR A 288 -32.18 -4.03 18.36
CA THR A 288 -32.78 -5.36 18.50
C THR A 288 -33.33 -5.67 19.89
N ALA A 289 -32.54 -5.49 20.95
CA ALA A 289 -32.92 -5.69 22.35
C ALA A 289 -33.01 -4.35 23.12
N THR A 290 -34.08 -3.61 22.90
CA THR A 290 -34.32 -2.27 23.51
C THR A 290 -34.19 -2.28 25.04
N GLY A 291 -34.56 -3.38 25.70
CA GLY A 291 -34.56 -3.54 27.16
C GLY A 291 -33.23 -3.97 27.78
N SER A 292 -32.23 -4.39 26.99
CA SER A 292 -30.94 -4.86 27.52
C SER A 292 -30.04 -3.71 27.97
N SER A 293 -29.17 -3.95 28.94
CA SER A 293 -28.09 -3.04 29.31
C SER A 293 -26.85 -3.33 28.47
N LEU A 294 -25.98 -2.32 28.32
CA LEU A 294 -24.76 -2.38 27.52
C LEU A 294 -23.51 -2.25 28.40
N MET A 295 -22.52 -3.09 28.15
CA MET A 295 -21.11 -2.81 28.46
C MET A 295 -20.39 -2.47 27.16
N LEU A 296 -19.65 -1.37 27.13
CA LEU A 296 -18.96 -0.88 25.93
C LEU A 296 -17.45 -0.88 26.18
N MET A 297 -16.76 -1.86 25.58
CA MET A 297 -15.36 -2.17 25.84
C MET A 297 -14.52 -1.84 24.60
N ALA A 298 -13.90 -0.68 24.59
CA ALA A 298 -13.15 -0.18 23.44
C ALA A 298 -11.75 -0.79 23.37
N CYS A 299 -11.39 -1.33 22.21
CA CYS A 299 -10.05 -1.78 21.83
C CYS A 299 -9.67 -1.16 20.47
N PRO A 300 -9.31 0.15 20.41
CA PRO A 300 -9.04 0.85 19.15
C PRO A 300 -7.95 0.23 18.25
N GLU A 301 -6.99 -0.48 18.85
CA GLU A 301 -5.86 -1.12 18.14
C GLU A 301 -6.07 -2.65 18.02
N LEU A 302 -7.21 -3.15 18.52
CA LEU A 302 -7.60 -4.57 18.58
C LEU A 302 -6.43 -5.47 19.01
N SER A 303 -5.64 -5.02 20.00
CA SER A 303 -4.41 -5.70 20.40
C SER A 303 -4.71 -7.04 21.11
N THR A 304 -3.80 -8.02 21.00
CA THR A 304 -3.97 -9.31 21.72
C THR A 304 -4.16 -9.07 23.22
N GLU A 305 -3.32 -8.21 23.82
CA GLU A 305 -3.42 -7.83 25.23
C GLU A 305 -4.78 -7.21 25.59
N GLY A 306 -5.27 -6.27 24.78
CA GLY A 306 -6.52 -5.54 25.02
C GLY A 306 -7.77 -6.41 24.91
N ILE A 307 -7.85 -7.27 23.89
CA ILE A 307 -8.98 -8.19 23.70
C ILE A 307 -9.05 -9.21 24.85
N LEU A 308 -7.93 -9.81 25.26
CA LEU A 308 -7.90 -10.74 26.39
C LEU A 308 -8.37 -10.07 27.70
N ALA A 309 -7.92 -8.84 27.95
CA ALA A 309 -8.33 -8.09 29.14
C ALA A 309 -9.84 -7.76 29.11
N ALA A 310 -10.36 -7.36 27.95
CA ALA A 310 -11.78 -7.09 27.75
C ALA A 310 -12.65 -8.35 27.94
N LEU A 311 -12.22 -9.51 27.44
CA LEU A 311 -12.94 -10.77 27.63
C LEU A 311 -12.95 -11.22 29.11
N GLU A 312 -11.79 -11.19 29.77
CA GLU A 312 -11.65 -11.54 31.20
C GLU A 312 -12.57 -10.65 32.07
N ASP A 313 -12.62 -9.35 31.80
CA ASP A 313 -13.47 -8.40 32.52
C ASP A 313 -14.95 -8.57 32.14
N ALA A 314 -15.29 -8.86 30.87
CA ALA A 314 -16.68 -9.13 30.46
C ALA A 314 -17.27 -10.37 31.14
N ILE A 315 -16.46 -11.41 31.37
CA ILE A 315 -16.85 -12.60 32.15
C ILE A 315 -16.99 -12.25 33.63
N THR A 316 -16.04 -11.49 34.19
CA THR A 316 -16.05 -11.07 35.61
C THR A 316 -17.24 -10.15 35.92
N LEU A 317 -17.69 -9.36 34.95
CA LEU A 317 -18.89 -8.52 35.00
C LEU A 317 -20.18 -9.26 34.58
N GLU A 318 -20.13 -10.59 34.47
CA GLU A 318 -21.27 -11.48 34.23
C GLU A 318 -22.05 -11.26 32.92
N ALA A 319 -21.41 -10.84 31.82
CA ALA A 319 -22.07 -10.69 30.51
C ALA A 319 -22.95 -11.90 30.13
N ASP A 320 -24.16 -11.66 29.60
CA ASP A 320 -25.03 -12.72 29.08
C ASP A 320 -24.71 -13.03 27.62
N VAL A 321 -24.41 -11.97 26.86
CA VAL A 321 -24.04 -12.01 25.44
C VAL A 321 -22.80 -11.15 25.26
N ILE A 322 -21.83 -11.64 24.50
CA ILE A 322 -20.67 -10.86 24.05
C ILE A 322 -20.78 -10.73 22.52
N ASN A 323 -20.70 -9.52 22.00
CA ASN A 323 -20.59 -9.24 20.58
C ASN A 323 -19.16 -8.91 20.21
N MET A 324 -18.64 -9.56 19.17
CA MET A 324 -17.34 -9.27 18.56
C MET A 324 -17.55 -9.04 17.07
N SER A 325 -17.64 -7.76 16.68
CA SER A 325 -17.83 -7.30 15.29
C SER A 325 -16.49 -7.02 14.60
N PHE A 326 -15.50 -7.85 14.89
CA PHE A 326 -14.14 -7.79 14.36
C PHE A 326 -13.62 -9.21 14.16
N GLY A 327 -12.50 -9.37 13.45
CA GLY A 327 -11.80 -10.64 13.34
C GLY A 327 -10.61 -10.60 12.40
N ALA A 328 -9.91 -11.74 12.25
CA ALA A 328 -8.75 -11.89 11.37
C ALA A 328 -8.68 -13.25 10.66
N TYR A 329 -7.96 -13.29 9.52
CA TYR A 329 -7.65 -14.51 8.78
C TYR A 329 -6.61 -15.36 9.53
N GLY A 330 -7.13 -16.29 10.34
CA GLY A 330 -6.32 -16.96 11.35
C GLY A 330 -5.91 -16.00 12.47
N GLU A 331 -5.60 -16.56 13.64
CA GLU A 331 -5.45 -15.74 14.83
C GLU A 331 -4.48 -16.35 15.82
N ASP A 332 -3.90 -15.49 16.66
CA ASP A 332 -3.08 -15.83 17.81
C ASP A 332 -3.69 -17.03 18.58
N GLU A 333 -2.94 -18.13 18.69
CA GLU A 333 -3.37 -19.38 19.35
C GLU A 333 -3.98 -19.10 20.73
N LEU A 334 -3.38 -18.14 21.44
CA LEU A 334 -3.79 -17.62 22.73
C LEU A 334 -5.23 -17.05 22.73
N LEU A 335 -5.62 -16.35 21.66
CA LEU A 335 -6.96 -15.79 21.52
C LEU A 335 -7.96 -16.85 21.05
N MET A 336 -7.57 -17.75 20.14
CA MET A 336 -8.42 -18.90 19.78
C MET A 336 -8.80 -19.73 21.01
N GLU A 337 -7.84 -20.01 21.89
CA GLU A 337 -8.07 -20.66 23.20
C GLU A 337 -9.05 -19.84 24.08
N ALA A 338 -8.86 -18.53 24.17
CA ALA A 338 -9.72 -17.64 24.94
C ALA A 338 -11.18 -17.62 24.43
N TYR A 339 -11.41 -17.51 23.11
CA TYR A 339 -12.75 -17.51 22.53
C TYR A 339 -13.46 -18.87 22.70
N GLU A 340 -12.74 -19.98 22.51
CA GLU A 340 -13.26 -21.31 22.79
C GLU A 340 -13.67 -21.45 24.26
N ASN A 341 -12.87 -20.93 25.18
CA ASN A 341 -13.17 -20.95 26.61
C ASN A 341 -14.39 -20.06 26.97
N VAL A 342 -14.55 -18.89 26.36
CA VAL A 342 -15.77 -18.05 26.47
C VAL A 342 -17.00 -18.81 25.99
N GLY A 343 -16.90 -19.51 24.85
CA GLY A 343 -17.99 -20.34 24.32
C GLY A 343 -18.36 -21.49 25.25
N LYS A 344 -17.36 -22.23 25.75
CA LYS A 344 -17.53 -23.36 26.70
C LYS A 344 -18.08 -22.94 28.06
N ALA A 345 -17.80 -21.72 28.51
CA ALA A 345 -18.37 -21.12 29.73
C ALA A 345 -19.90 -21.05 29.70
N GLY A 346 -20.50 -21.10 28.50
CA GLY A 346 -21.92 -20.85 28.32
C GLY A 346 -22.23 -19.36 28.27
N ILE A 347 -21.40 -18.57 27.57
CA ILE A 347 -21.71 -17.20 27.17
C ILE A 347 -22.07 -17.23 25.67
N PHE A 348 -23.04 -16.41 25.25
CA PHE A 348 -23.37 -16.29 23.84
C PHE A 348 -22.41 -15.30 23.16
N ALA A 349 -21.29 -15.82 22.62
CA ALA A 349 -20.34 -15.05 21.82
C ALA A 349 -20.82 -14.93 20.37
N SER A 350 -21.48 -13.81 20.03
CA SER A 350 -21.96 -13.49 18.68
C SER A 350 -20.82 -12.84 17.88
N CYS A 351 -20.37 -13.51 16.82
CA CYS A 351 -19.13 -13.17 16.12
C CYS A 351 -19.37 -12.96 14.62
N ALA A 352 -18.82 -11.90 14.04
CA ALA A 352 -18.94 -11.62 12.61
C ALA A 352 -18.13 -12.63 11.76
N MET A 353 -18.75 -13.26 10.76
CA MET A 353 -18.07 -14.23 9.88
C MET A 353 -16.98 -13.63 8.98
N GLY A 354 -17.01 -12.31 8.74
CA GLY A 354 -16.14 -11.61 7.78
C GLY A 354 -16.86 -11.19 6.50
N ASN A 355 -16.21 -10.32 5.73
CA ASN A 355 -16.77 -9.69 4.53
C ASN A 355 -16.00 -10.09 3.25
N GLY A 356 -15.25 -11.20 3.28
CA GLY A 356 -14.39 -11.66 2.18
C GLY A 356 -15.08 -12.54 1.14
N SER A 357 -16.41 -12.67 1.14
CA SER A 357 -17.17 -13.51 0.20
C SER A 357 -16.61 -14.93 0.03
N LYS A 358 -15.98 -15.27 -1.11
CA LYS A 358 -15.27 -16.53 -1.37
C LYS A 358 -13.96 -16.30 -2.12
N GLY A 359 -12.91 -17.01 -1.74
CA GLY A 359 -11.57 -16.83 -2.31
C GLY A 359 -10.90 -15.53 -1.87
N PHE A 360 -9.69 -15.27 -2.38
CA PHE A 360 -8.88 -14.13 -1.96
C PHE A 360 -9.10 -12.85 -2.80
N LEU A 361 -9.64 -12.96 -4.01
CA LEU A 361 -9.73 -11.85 -4.96
C LEU A 361 -11.09 -11.14 -4.90
N GLU A 362 -11.08 -9.81 -5.00
CA GLU A 362 -12.26 -8.91 -4.92
C GLU A 362 -13.52 -9.40 -5.68
N ASP A 363 -13.35 -10.03 -6.85
CA ASP A 363 -14.46 -10.43 -7.71
C ASP A 363 -15.16 -11.73 -7.25
N GLY A 364 -14.70 -12.34 -6.16
CA GLY A 364 -15.22 -13.61 -5.64
C GLY A 364 -15.07 -14.78 -6.63
N ILE A 365 -14.15 -14.67 -7.59
CA ILE A 365 -13.89 -15.72 -8.58
C ILE A 365 -13.00 -16.78 -7.95
N VAL A 366 -13.44 -18.04 -8.02
CA VAL A 366 -12.74 -19.21 -7.49
C VAL A 366 -12.72 -20.27 -8.59
N ALA A 367 -11.56 -20.78 -9.00
CA ALA A 367 -11.50 -21.90 -9.95
C ALA A 367 -11.89 -23.22 -9.28
N THR A 368 -12.54 -24.14 -10.01
CA THR A 368 -13.12 -25.38 -9.44
C THR A 368 -12.08 -26.38 -8.91
N ASP A 369 -10.80 -26.17 -9.19
CA ASP A 369 -9.70 -26.94 -8.64
C ASP A 369 -9.20 -26.40 -7.28
N TYR A 370 -9.62 -25.20 -6.86
CA TYR A 370 -9.29 -24.57 -5.57
C TYR A 370 -10.52 -24.53 -4.65
N ILE A 371 -10.90 -25.70 -4.15
CA ILE A 371 -12.18 -25.90 -3.44
C ILE A 371 -12.15 -25.47 -1.96
N ASP A 372 -10.97 -25.30 -1.36
CA ASP A 372 -10.84 -24.63 -0.07
C ASP A 372 -10.86 -23.11 -0.26
N TYR A 373 -12.05 -22.53 -0.42
CA TYR A 373 -12.22 -21.10 -0.70
C TYR A 373 -12.88 -20.30 0.43
N GLY A 374 -13.14 -20.92 1.58
CA GLY A 374 -13.69 -20.23 2.74
C GLY A 374 -12.82 -19.06 3.21
N THR A 375 -13.46 -17.96 3.58
CA THR A 375 -12.89 -16.67 4.02
C THR A 375 -13.39 -16.27 5.41
N GLY A 376 -13.90 -17.23 6.16
CA GLY A 376 -14.34 -17.02 7.54
C GLY A 376 -13.19 -16.61 8.46
N ILE A 377 -13.45 -15.63 9.33
CA ILE A 377 -12.45 -15.08 10.27
C ILE A 377 -12.68 -15.56 11.70
N TYR A 378 -11.61 -15.64 12.49
CA TYR A 378 -11.73 -15.82 13.95
C TYR A 378 -12.07 -14.44 14.58
N PRO A 379 -12.89 -14.37 15.66
CA PRO A 379 -13.37 -15.47 16.50
C PRO A 379 -14.51 -16.32 15.93
N ALA A 380 -15.20 -15.91 14.86
CA ALA A 380 -16.38 -16.61 14.35
C ALA A 380 -16.11 -18.05 13.88
N MET A 381 -14.87 -18.37 13.53
CA MET A 381 -14.41 -19.70 13.15
C MET A 381 -14.13 -20.67 14.32
N CYS A 382 -14.26 -20.25 15.58
CA CYS A 382 -14.24 -21.16 16.72
C CYS A 382 -15.51 -22.05 16.77
N GLU A 383 -15.41 -23.25 17.36
CA GLU A 383 -16.53 -24.21 17.43
C GLU A 383 -17.57 -23.79 18.47
N ASN A 384 -17.13 -23.28 19.63
CA ASN A 384 -18.02 -22.96 20.75
C ASN A 384 -18.56 -21.51 20.74
N THR A 385 -18.09 -20.65 19.83
CA THR A 385 -18.67 -19.33 19.55
C THR A 385 -19.99 -19.45 18.77
N VAL A 386 -20.49 -18.36 18.19
CA VAL A 386 -21.60 -18.36 17.23
C VAL A 386 -21.17 -17.54 16.02
N GLY A 387 -20.87 -18.22 14.92
CA GLY A 387 -20.49 -17.57 13.66
C GLY A 387 -21.71 -17.00 12.93
N VAL A 388 -21.72 -15.68 12.72
CA VAL A 388 -22.86 -14.94 12.16
C VAL A 388 -22.57 -14.41 10.75
N ALA A 389 -23.27 -14.98 9.78
CA ALA A 389 -23.31 -14.51 8.40
C ALA A 389 -24.32 -13.36 8.19
N SER A 390 -24.24 -12.68 7.06
CA SER A 390 -25.10 -11.54 6.72
C SER A 390 -26.13 -11.86 5.64
N ALA A 391 -27.40 -11.53 5.92
CA ALA A 391 -28.44 -11.34 4.93
C ALA A 391 -28.71 -9.84 4.73
N ASN A 392 -29.15 -9.49 3.51
CA ASN A 392 -29.56 -8.13 3.19
C ASN A 392 -30.88 -7.77 3.87
N ASN A 393 -30.94 -6.57 4.43
CA ASN A 393 -32.16 -6.01 4.95
C ASN A 393 -33.19 -5.80 3.83
N LYS A 394 -34.31 -6.53 3.91
CA LYS A 394 -35.45 -6.40 2.98
C LYS A 394 -35.96 -4.97 2.81
N TYR A 395 -35.80 -4.11 3.82
CA TYR A 395 -36.44 -2.80 3.90
C TYR A 395 -35.45 -1.68 4.13
N MET A 396 -35.65 -0.57 3.44
CA MET A 396 -34.88 0.65 3.67
C MET A 396 -35.76 1.88 3.68
N ASN A 397 -35.27 2.92 4.34
CA ASN A 397 -35.75 4.28 4.20
C ASN A 397 -35.24 4.87 2.90
N MET A 398 -36.16 5.26 2.01
CA MET A 398 -35.85 6.09 0.84
C MET A 398 -36.60 7.40 0.94
N LYS A 399 -36.10 8.48 0.31
CA LYS A 399 -36.93 9.66 0.07
C LYS A 399 -37.91 9.36 -1.06
N ALA A 400 -39.11 9.94 -0.98
CA ALA A 400 -40.17 9.76 -1.96
C ALA A 400 -40.84 11.10 -2.28
N ALA A 401 -41.28 11.26 -3.53
CA ALA A 401 -42.07 12.41 -3.99
C ALA A 401 -43.19 11.94 -4.92
N SER A 402 -44.07 12.88 -5.27
CA SER A 402 -45.10 12.73 -6.29
C SER A 402 -44.77 13.62 -7.49
N PHE A 403 -45.00 13.15 -8.72
CA PHE A 403 -44.96 14.00 -9.92
C PHE A 403 -46.23 13.85 -10.75
N LYS A 404 -46.56 14.88 -11.53
CA LYS A 404 -47.76 14.91 -12.38
C LYS A 404 -47.44 14.57 -13.84
N PHE A 405 -48.23 13.67 -14.39
CA PHE A 405 -48.20 13.28 -15.79
C PHE A 405 -49.62 12.98 -16.30
N ASN A 406 -50.02 13.59 -17.41
CA ASN A 406 -51.38 13.48 -17.98
C ASN A 406 -52.51 13.62 -16.93
N SER A 407 -52.38 14.63 -16.07
CA SER A 407 -53.31 14.93 -14.94
C SER A 407 -53.45 13.83 -13.87
N LYS A 408 -52.64 12.77 -13.93
CA LYS A 408 -52.47 11.78 -12.85
C LYS A 408 -51.23 12.08 -12.04
N SER A 409 -51.24 11.65 -10.78
CA SER A 409 -50.06 11.68 -9.89
C SER A 409 -49.38 10.31 -9.94
N TYR A 410 -48.05 10.31 -9.95
CA TYR A 410 -47.21 9.12 -9.92
C TYR A 410 -46.17 9.26 -8.81
N GLU A 411 -45.92 8.18 -8.07
CA GLU A 411 -44.88 8.14 -7.04
C GLU A 411 -43.50 7.86 -7.66
N ILE A 412 -42.49 8.53 -7.13
CA ILE A 412 -41.08 8.37 -7.47
C ILE A 412 -40.26 8.35 -6.18
N VAL A 413 -39.27 7.46 -6.11
CA VAL A 413 -38.40 7.29 -4.92
C VAL A 413 -36.96 7.57 -5.31
N TYR A 414 -36.15 8.01 -4.36
CA TYR A 414 -34.77 8.41 -4.55
C TYR A 414 -34.07 8.38 -3.20
N GLU A 415 -32.76 8.26 -3.21
CA GLU A 415 -31.97 8.12 -2.00
C GLU A 415 -31.69 9.49 -1.38
N THR A 416 -30.98 10.36 -2.11
CA THR A 416 -30.61 11.71 -1.68
C THR A 416 -31.58 12.79 -2.18
N SER A 417 -31.84 13.82 -1.36
CA SER A 417 -32.75 14.92 -1.73
C SER A 417 -32.30 15.72 -2.96
N ASP A 418 -31.08 15.54 -3.48
CA ASP A 418 -30.55 16.23 -4.67
C ASP A 418 -31.40 15.99 -5.92
N PHE A 419 -31.99 14.80 -6.07
CA PHE A 419 -32.95 14.55 -7.13
C PHE A 419 -34.14 15.50 -7.00
N TYR A 420 -34.75 15.55 -5.82
CA TYR A 420 -35.90 16.40 -5.59
C TYR A 420 -35.55 17.89 -5.70
N GLN A 421 -34.45 18.40 -5.11
CA GLN A 421 -34.05 19.80 -5.27
C GLN A 421 -33.79 20.17 -6.75
N THR A 422 -33.28 19.22 -7.53
CA THR A 422 -33.10 19.38 -8.98
C THR A 422 -34.45 19.52 -9.70
N VAL A 423 -35.48 18.75 -9.34
CA VAL A 423 -36.76 18.72 -10.09
C VAL A 423 -37.92 19.55 -9.50
N LYS A 424 -37.86 19.91 -8.21
CA LYS A 424 -38.91 20.60 -7.44
C LYS A 424 -39.39 21.88 -8.12
N GLY A 425 -40.71 21.99 -8.28
CA GLY A 425 -41.37 23.15 -8.90
C GLY A 425 -41.08 23.38 -10.39
N LYS A 426 -40.32 22.50 -11.07
CA LYS A 426 -39.91 22.64 -12.48
C LYS A 426 -40.69 21.68 -13.38
N SER A 427 -40.45 21.80 -14.69
CA SER A 427 -40.98 20.91 -15.72
C SER A 427 -39.86 20.50 -16.66
N PHE A 428 -39.72 19.21 -16.92
CA PHE A 428 -38.65 18.67 -17.76
C PHE A 428 -39.22 17.87 -18.91
N LYS A 429 -38.54 17.96 -20.07
CA LYS A 429 -38.73 16.96 -21.11
C LYS A 429 -38.00 15.68 -20.70
N TYR A 430 -38.55 14.52 -21.03
CA TYR A 430 -37.91 13.23 -20.82
C TYR A 430 -37.63 12.50 -22.14
N ILE A 431 -36.77 11.48 -22.07
CA ILE A 431 -36.36 10.64 -23.19
C ILE A 431 -36.16 9.20 -22.68
N ASN A 432 -36.57 8.18 -23.43
CA ASN A 432 -36.27 6.79 -23.09
C ASN A 432 -34.92 6.42 -23.74
N CYS A 433 -33.99 5.95 -22.93
CA CYS A 433 -32.61 5.60 -23.28
C CYS A 433 -32.39 4.08 -23.30
N GLY A 434 -33.43 3.25 -23.21
CA GLY A 434 -33.31 1.80 -23.19
C GLY A 434 -32.47 1.33 -21.99
N LYS A 435 -31.54 0.40 -22.22
CA LYS A 435 -30.55 -0.02 -21.22
C LYS A 435 -29.33 0.92 -21.13
N ALA A 436 -29.41 2.14 -21.68
CA ALA A 436 -28.29 3.12 -21.80
C ALA A 436 -27.05 2.65 -22.59
N THR A 437 -27.09 1.44 -23.15
CA THR A 437 -26.11 0.92 -24.12
C THR A 437 -25.88 1.89 -25.28
N GLN A 438 -24.69 1.81 -25.92
CA GLN A 438 -24.36 2.67 -27.05
C GLN A 438 -25.40 2.58 -28.19
N GLU A 439 -25.94 1.40 -28.45
CA GLU A 439 -26.98 1.19 -29.46
C GLU A 439 -28.30 1.90 -29.08
N ASP A 440 -28.73 1.79 -27.82
CA ASP A 440 -29.97 2.41 -27.34
C ASP A 440 -29.87 3.94 -27.29
N LEU A 441 -28.71 4.50 -26.92
CA LEU A 441 -28.48 5.95 -26.98
C LEU A 441 -28.48 6.48 -28.42
N ILE A 442 -28.00 5.71 -29.40
CA ILE A 442 -28.13 6.04 -30.82
C ILE A 442 -29.60 6.01 -31.25
N LYS A 443 -30.37 4.98 -30.88
CA LYS A 443 -31.82 4.87 -31.17
C LYS A 443 -32.63 6.00 -30.54
N ALA A 444 -32.31 6.39 -29.30
CA ALA A 444 -32.91 7.53 -28.61
C ALA A 444 -32.55 8.88 -29.29
N GLY A 445 -31.45 8.91 -30.03
CA GLY A 445 -30.90 10.10 -30.67
C GLY A 445 -30.05 10.90 -29.70
N ILE A 446 -28.86 10.39 -29.38
CA ILE A 446 -27.89 10.85 -28.37
C ILE A 446 -27.78 12.38 -28.18
N ASN A 447 -27.72 13.16 -29.27
CA ASN A 447 -27.66 14.63 -29.24
C ASN A 447 -28.88 15.32 -28.60
N ASN A 448 -29.98 14.59 -28.40
CA ASN A 448 -31.22 15.09 -27.83
C ASN A 448 -31.32 14.92 -26.31
N ILE A 449 -30.33 14.32 -25.64
CA ILE A 449 -30.37 14.02 -24.19
C ILE A 449 -30.15 15.30 -23.36
N LYS A 450 -29.32 16.22 -23.84
CA LYS A 450 -28.94 17.45 -23.13
C LYS A 450 -30.15 18.25 -22.62
N GLY A 451 -30.18 18.49 -21.30
CA GLY A 451 -31.23 19.25 -20.61
C GLY A 451 -32.51 18.48 -20.28
N LYS A 452 -32.53 17.15 -20.49
CA LYS A 452 -33.70 16.29 -20.25
C LYS A 452 -33.48 15.30 -19.11
N ILE A 453 -34.57 14.69 -18.66
CA ILE A 453 -34.53 13.51 -17.80
C ILE A 453 -34.42 12.26 -18.67
N ALA A 454 -33.43 11.40 -18.38
CA ALA A 454 -33.26 10.13 -19.06
C ALA A 454 -34.01 9.02 -18.30
N LEU A 455 -34.90 8.29 -18.98
CA LEU A 455 -35.50 7.07 -18.47
C LEU A 455 -34.62 5.90 -18.91
N VAL A 456 -34.15 5.09 -17.97
CA VAL A 456 -33.28 3.93 -18.22
C VAL A 456 -33.95 2.69 -17.66
N THR A 457 -34.08 1.65 -18.48
CA THR A 457 -34.57 0.34 -18.06
C THR A 457 -33.52 -0.35 -17.20
N PHE A 458 -33.92 -0.79 -16.02
CA PHE A 458 -33.07 -1.53 -15.07
C PHE A 458 -32.79 -2.97 -15.53
N LYS A 459 -31.63 -3.51 -15.12
CA LYS A 459 -31.12 -4.89 -15.14
C LYS A 459 -30.23 -5.01 -13.88
N GLU A 460 -29.89 -6.19 -13.38
CA GLU A 460 -29.06 -6.25 -12.15
C GLU A 460 -27.58 -5.86 -12.40
N ASP A 461 -27.00 -6.12 -13.57
CA ASP A 461 -25.56 -5.88 -13.80
C ASP A 461 -25.18 -4.38 -13.94
N SER A 462 -24.04 -3.97 -13.38
CA SER A 462 -23.26 -2.72 -13.55
C SER A 462 -23.83 -1.58 -14.44
N TYR A 463 -23.98 -0.38 -13.85
CA TYR A 463 -24.58 0.81 -14.49
C TYR A 463 -23.78 2.11 -14.39
N ASP A 464 -22.79 2.25 -13.51
CA ASP A 464 -22.20 3.56 -13.20
C ASP A 464 -21.61 4.20 -14.44
N LEU A 465 -20.90 3.42 -15.26
CA LEU A 465 -20.39 3.86 -16.57
C LEU A 465 -21.49 4.36 -17.51
N ASP A 466 -22.68 3.73 -17.53
CA ASP A 466 -23.80 4.13 -18.37
C ASP A 466 -24.58 5.34 -17.79
N ILE A 467 -24.62 5.52 -16.47
CA ILE A 467 -25.20 6.69 -15.79
C ILE A 467 -24.27 7.91 -15.89
N ILE A 468 -22.97 7.75 -15.64
CA ILE A 468 -21.91 8.75 -15.84
C ILE A 468 -21.89 9.23 -17.29
N LYS A 469 -22.07 8.32 -18.25
CA LYS A 469 -22.23 8.66 -19.68
C LYS A 469 -23.48 9.47 -19.97
N LEU A 470 -24.61 9.23 -19.30
CA LEU A 470 -25.79 10.11 -19.40
C LEU A 470 -25.52 11.51 -18.79
N ALA A 471 -24.74 11.59 -17.72
CA ALA A 471 -24.28 12.86 -17.15
C ALA A 471 -23.40 13.65 -18.13
N SER A 472 -22.40 13.01 -18.77
CA SER A 472 -21.52 13.65 -19.74
C SER A 472 -22.25 14.10 -21.03
N LEU A 473 -23.30 13.39 -21.42
CA LEU A 473 -24.24 13.79 -22.48
C LEU A 473 -25.20 14.94 -22.06
N GLY A 474 -25.11 15.39 -20.81
CA GLY A 474 -25.79 16.56 -20.28
C GLY A 474 -27.24 16.33 -19.88
N ALA A 475 -27.62 15.09 -19.52
CA ALA A 475 -28.89 14.83 -18.85
C ALA A 475 -29.01 15.66 -17.55
N LYS A 476 -30.24 15.86 -17.07
CA LYS A 476 -30.54 16.66 -15.87
C LYS A 476 -30.87 15.85 -14.63
N ALA A 477 -31.38 14.65 -14.84
CA ALA A 477 -31.54 13.60 -13.85
C ALA A 477 -31.71 12.27 -14.61
N VAL A 478 -31.44 11.15 -13.95
CA VAL A 478 -31.77 9.81 -14.45
C VAL A 478 -32.97 9.28 -13.67
N ILE A 479 -33.85 8.54 -14.34
CA ILE A 479 -34.90 7.75 -13.69
C ILE A 479 -34.70 6.29 -14.11
N LEU A 480 -34.27 5.46 -13.16
CA LEU A 480 -34.22 4.02 -13.26
C LEU A 480 -35.64 3.45 -13.23
N CYS A 481 -35.93 2.60 -14.20
CA CYS A 481 -37.27 2.11 -14.50
C CYS A 481 -37.29 0.60 -14.34
N SER A 482 -38.02 0.11 -13.34
CA SER A 482 -38.18 -1.34 -13.16
C SER A 482 -38.98 -1.97 -14.30
N THR A 483 -38.65 -3.21 -14.62
CA THR A 483 -39.42 -4.15 -15.42
C THR A 483 -40.41 -4.96 -14.58
N ASN A 484 -40.25 -4.98 -13.25
CA ASN A 484 -41.11 -5.65 -12.27
C ASN A 484 -41.93 -4.62 -11.44
N ASP A 485 -42.77 -5.12 -10.53
CA ASP A 485 -43.63 -4.27 -9.67
C ASP A 485 -42.94 -3.75 -8.39
N SER A 486 -41.66 -4.07 -8.18
CA SER A 486 -40.79 -3.48 -7.15
C SER A 486 -40.13 -2.19 -7.65
N TYR A 487 -39.54 -1.43 -6.73
CA TYR A 487 -38.60 -0.38 -7.13
C TYR A 487 -37.25 -1.04 -7.46
N PRO A 488 -36.54 -0.60 -8.51
CA PRO A 488 -35.15 -0.96 -8.65
C PRO A 488 -34.37 -0.26 -7.53
N PHE A 489 -33.50 -1.00 -6.85
CA PHE A 489 -32.50 -0.45 -5.95
C PHE A 489 -31.10 -0.74 -6.49
N MET A 490 -30.18 0.17 -6.18
CA MET A 490 -28.81 0.22 -6.68
C MET A 490 -28.08 1.22 -5.80
N ASP A 491 -26.93 0.82 -5.28
CA ASP A 491 -25.97 1.77 -4.73
C ASP A 491 -25.32 2.55 -5.90
N LEU A 492 -25.14 3.85 -5.76
CA LEU A 492 -24.86 4.78 -6.87
C LEU A 492 -23.69 5.71 -6.56
N GLU A 493 -22.51 5.11 -6.45
CA GLU A 493 -21.25 5.82 -6.22
C GLU A 493 -20.90 6.80 -7.36
N ASP A 494 -20.33 7.96 -6.99
CA ASP A 494 -19.78 8.99 -7.89
C ASP A 494 -20.67 9.51 -9.04
N THR A 495 -21.98 9.24 -8.98
CA THR A 495 -22.93 9.75 -9.97
C THR A 495 -23.17 11.25 -9.79
N ASN A 496 -22.40 12.07 -10.51
CA ASN A 496 -22.56 13.53 -10.64
C ASN A 496 -23.88 13.98 -11.32
N ILE A 497 -24.89 13.11 -11.37
CA ILE A 497 -26.24 13.36 -11.89
C ILE A 497 -27.28 12.78 -10.93
N PRO A 498 -28.29 13.55 -10.49
CA PRO A 498 -29.27 13.02 -9.55
C PRO A 498 -30.11 11.88 -10.16
N VAL A 499 -30.28 10.80 -9.40
CA VAL A 499 -30.99 9.58 -9.82
C VAL A 499 -32.25 9.37 -8.99
N ALA A 500 -33.25 8.71 -9.58
CA ALA A 500 -34.46 8.26 -8.91
C ALA A 500 -35.02 7.00 -9.57
N CYS A 501 -35.99 6.37 -8.92
CA CYS A 501 -36.48 5.04 -9.25
C CYS A 501 -38.02 5.02 -9.39
N ILE A 502 -38.53 4.30 -10.40
CA ILE A 502 -39.97 4.09 -10.63
C ILE A 502 -40.32 2.62 -10.94
N LYS A 503 -41.50 2.19 -10.49
CA LYS A 503 -42.09 0.87 -10.78
C LYS A 503 -42.51 0.74 -12.26
N ASN A 504 -42.61 -0.50 -12.75
CA ASN A 504 -43.01 -0.81 -14.13
C ASN A 504 -44.35 -0.14 -14.53
N LEU A 505 -45.37 -0.11 -13.67
CA LEU A 505 -46.64 0.57 -13.97
C LEU A 505 -46.47 2.06 -14.36
N THR A 506 -45.58 2.79 -13.68
CA THR A 506 -45.26 4.18 -13.99
C THR A 506 -44.43 4.27 -15.28
N PHE A 507 -43.43 3.40 -15.44
CA PHE A 507 -42.58 3.37 -16.64
C PHE A 507 -43.38 3.07 -17.90
N SER A 508 -44.23 2.04 -17.86
CA SER A 508 -45.15 1.67 -18.94
C SER A 508 -46.05 2.85 -19.37
N ALA A 509 -46.60 3.60 -18.41
CA ALA A 509 -47.41 4.80 -18.70
C ALA A 509 -46.59 5.91 -19.38
N LEU A 510 -45.35 6.16 -18.94
CA LEU A 510 -44.45 7.14 -19.56
C LEU A 510 -44.03 6.70 -20.97
N ASN A 511 -43.67 5.43 -21.15
CA ASN A 511 -43.17 4.88 -22.41
C ASN A 511 -44.26 4.85 -23.48
N SER A 512 -45.49 4.42 -23.14
CA SER A 512 -46.64 4.51 -24.06
C SER A 512 -46.93 5.94 -24.52
N ALA A 513 -46.63 6.95 -23.70
CA ALA A 513 -46.89 8.34 -24.04
C ALA A 513 -45.80 8.99 -24.92
N ILE A 514 -44.57 8.45 -24.94
CA ILE A 514 -43.52 8.84 -25.91
C ILE A 514 -44.01 8.61 -27.34
N LEU A 515 -44.66 7.47 -27.59
CA LEU A 515 -45.27 7.10 -28.87
C LEU A 515 -46.40 8.07 -29.28
N ASN A 516 -47.08 8.65 -28.30
CA ASN A 516 -48.13 9.67 -28.47
C ASN A 516 -47.60 11.12 -28.45
N ASN A 517 -46.27 11.29 -28.53
CA ASN A 517 -45.56 12.58 -28.55
C ASN A 517 -45.75 13.48 -27.31
N ILE A 518 -46.20 12.91 -26.19
CA ILE A 518 -46.30 13.60 -24.89
C ILE A 518 -45.02 13.28 -24.10
N LYS A 519 -44.15 14.27 -23.92
CA LYS A 519 -42.77 14.05 -23.42
C LYS A 519 -42.34 14.96 -22.28
N THR A 520 -43.28 15.44 -21.45
CA THR A 520 -42.99 16.36 -20.33
C THR A 520 -43.56 15.82 -19.02
N ILE A 521 -42.74 15.82 -17.96
CA ILE A 521 -43.17 15.59 -16.58
C ILE A 521 -43.00 16.88 -15.75
N SER A 522 -43.86 17.09 -14.76
CA SER A 522 -43.91 18.36 -14.02
C SER A 522 -44.52 18.20 -12.62
N GLY A 523 -44.41 19.26 -11.80
CA GLY A 523 -45.16 19.33 -10.55
C GLY A 523 -44.72 18.32 -9.51
N PHE A 524 -43.40 18.22 -9.30
CA PHE A 524 -42.81 17.44 -8.23
C PHE A 524 -43.14 18.06 -6.86
N THR A 525 -43.87 17.31 -6.02
CA THR A 525 -44.37 17.71 -4.69
C THR A 525 -44.23 16.58 -3.67
N ASP A 526 -44.58 16.85 -2.41
CA ASP A 526 -44.82 15.83 -1.36
C ASP A 526 -43.60 14.98 -0.99
N GLU A 527 -42.42 15.62 -0.91
CA GLU A 527 -41.19 15.05 -0.34
C GLU A 527 -41.42 14.54 1.09
N ARG A 528 -41.04 13.27 1.32
CA ARG A 528 -41.17 12.54 2.59
C ARG A 528 -40.13 11.42 2.63
N THR A 529 -39.80 10.91 3.81
CA THR A 529 -39.19 9.58 3.93
C THR A 529 -40.27 8.51 3.74
N LYS A 530 -39.87 7.35 3.23
CA LYS A 530 -40.73 6.18 3.02
C LYS A 530 -39.93 4.90 3.25
N TYR A 531 -40.39 4.10 4.20
CA TYR A 531 -39.93 2.73 4.39
C TYR A 531 -40.43 1.86 3.23
N LEU A 532 -39.52 1.18 2.54
CA LEU A 532 -39.78 0.43 1.32
C LEU A 532 -39.13 -0.94 1.39
N LYS A 533 -39.91 -1.99 1.08
CA LYS A 533 -39.34 -3.28 0.72
C LYS A 533 -38.61 -3.15 -0.63
N VAL A 534 -37.31 -3.38 -0.63
CA VAL A 534 -36.42 -3.29 -1.78
C VAL A 534 -35.91 -4.66 -2.24
N THR A 535 -35.77 -5.62 -1.33
CA THR A 535 -35.30 -6.98 -1.63
C THR A 535 -36.11 -8.07 -0.90
N THR A 536 -35.81 -9.34 -1.16
CA THR A 536 -36.33 -10.55 -0.49
C THR A 536 -35.39 -11.01 0.63
N ASP A 537 -35.60 -12.19 1.21
CA ASP A 537 -34.52 -12.85 1.95
C ASP A 537 -33.46 -13.24 0.92
N ILE A 538 -32.30 -12.60 0.96
CA ILE A 538 -31.10 -12.97 0.19
C ILE A 538 -29.88 -12.81 1.09
N MET A 539 -28.87 -13.66 0.88
CA MET A 539 -27.57 -13.47 1.51
C MET A 539 -26.92 -12.19 0.99
N SER A 540 -26.07 -11.57 1.80
CA SER A 540 -25.21 -10.48 1.36
C SER A 540 -24.02 -11.05 0.59
N ASP A 541 -23.75 -10.55 -0.62
CA ASP A 541 -22.71 -11.12 -1.50
C ASP A 541 -21.28 -11.02 -0.90
N PHE A 542 -21.05 -10.06 0.00
CA PHE A 542 -19.80 -9.92 0.77
C PHE A 542 -19.64 -10.96 1.89
N SER A 543 -20.70 -11.64 2.35
CA SER A 543 -20.64 -12.46 3.56
C SER A 543 -19.65 -13.64 3.38
N SER A 544 -18.64 -13.71 4.23
CA SER A 544 -17.60 -14.76 4.18
C SER A 544 -18.19 -16.18 4.28
N PHE A 545 -17.68 -17.10 3.46
CA PHE A 545 -17.94 -18.53 3.56
C PHE A 545 -17.04 -19.21 4.62
N GLY A 546 -17.57 -20.23 5.31
CA GLY A 546 -16.77 -21.29 5.93
C GLY A 546 -15.99 -22.13 4.90
N VAL A 547 -15.12 -23.06 5.28
CA VAL A 547 -15.06 -23.85 6.52
C VAL A 547 -13.67 -23.85 7.13
N SER A 548 -13.53 -24.33 8.37
CA SER A 548 -12.25 -24.51 9.05
C SER A 548 -11.44 -25.68 8.45
N GLN A 549 -10.13 -25.69 8.74
CA GLN A 549 -9.18 -26.64 8.16
C GLN A 549 -9.43 -28.12 8.53
N ASP A 550 -10.20 -28.37 9.58
CA ASP A 550 -10.64 -29.70 9.99
C ASP A 550 -11.99 -30.12 9.37
N LEU A 551 -12.56 -29.33 8.45
CA LEU A 551 -13.91 -29.46 7.90
C LEU A 551 -15.04 -29.32 8.95
N SER A 552 -14.94 -28.39 9.90
CA SER A 552 -16.10 -28.00 10.71
C SER A 552 -16.96 -26.94 10.01
N LEU A 553 -18.28 -27.06 10.17
CA LEU A 553 -19.22 -26.04 9.74
C LEU A 553 -19.24 -24.90 10.76
N ASN A 554 -18.63 -23.76 10.43
CA ASN A 554 -18.45 -22.65 11.37
C ASN A 554 -19.54 -21.57 11.29
N VAL A 555 -20.18 -21.37 10.14
CA VAL A 555 -21.36 -20.51 10.09
C VAL A 555 -22.51 -21.19 10.84
N ASP A 556 -23.01 -20.55 11.89
CA ASP A 556 -24.10 -21.07 12.72
C ASP A 556 -25.45 -20.49 12.31
N LEU A 557 -25.49 -19.17 12.13
CA LEU A 557 -26.70 -18.38 11.94
C LEU A 557 -26.45 -17.25 10.95
N THR A 558 -27.52 -16.79 10.31
CA THR A 558 -27.53 -15.55 9.55
C THR A 558 -28.29 -14.47 10.33
N GLY A 559 -27.71 -13.27 10.43
CA GLY A 559 -28.36 -12.05 10.93
C GLY A 559 -28.66 -11.06 9.79
N ILE A 560 -29.35 -9.97 10.10
CA ILE A 560 -29.51 -8.86 9.15
C ILE A 560 -28.26 -7.96 9.26
N GLY A 561 -27.42 -7.95 8.22
CA GLY A 561 -26.15 -7.20 8.19
C GLY A 561 -25.92 -6.35 6.95
N GLY A 562 -26.61 -6.62 5.83
CA GLY A 562 -26.59 -5.72 4.68
C GLY A 562 -27.66 -4.63 4.79
N ASN A 563 -27.36 -3.41 4.35
CA ASN A 563 -28.27 -2.26 4.32
C ASN A 563 -28.87 -1.95 5.70
N VAL A 564 -28.02 -1.88 6.74
CA VAL A 564 -28.42 -1.66 8.13
C VAL A 564 -28.22 -0.20 8.51
N TYR A 565 -29.34 0.52 8.63
CA TYR A 565 -29.37 1.83 9.28
C TYR A 565 -29.05 1.66 10.78
N SER A 566 -28.21 2.48 11.37
CA SER A 566 -28.03 2.55 12.84
C SER A 566 -27.35 3.87 13.24
N SER A 567 -27.13 4.05 14.54
CA SER A 567 -26.50 5.25 15.13
C SER A 567 -25.06 5.42 14.68
N VAL A 568 -24.65 6.66 14.42
CA VAL A 568 -23.24 7.02 14.17
C VAL A 568 -22.85 8.26 14.99
N ASN A 569 -21.56 8.57 15.09
CA ASN A 569 -21.04 9.52 16.05
C ASN A 569 -21.59 10.94 15.89
N GLY A 570 -22.08 11.49 17.01
CA GLY A 570 -22.65 12.82 17.07
C GLY A 570 -24.19 12.84 17.12
N LYS A 571 -24.70 13.99 17.53
CA LYS A 571 -26.11 14.17 17.90
C LYS A 571 -27.06 14.00 16.70
N ASP A 572 -28.14 13.25 16.92
CA ASP A 572 -29.19 12.94 15.94
C ASP A 572 -28.69 12.25 14.64
N LYS A 573 -27.46 11.68 14.61
CA LYS A 573 -26.91 11.04 13.39
C LYS A 573 -27.15 9.53 13.31
N TYR A 574 -27.47 9.08 12.11
CA TYR A 574 -27.67 7.68 11.73
C TYR A 574 -27.31 7.48 10.25
N GLU A 575 -26.64 6.39 9.90
CA GLU A 575 -26.19 6.05 8.54
C GLU A 575 -26.39 4.55 8.26
N TYR A 576 -26.40 4.15 6.99
CA TYR A 576 -26.43 2.74 6.57
C TYR A 576 -25.02 2.18 6.50
N TYR A 577 -24.76 1.06 7.16
CA TYR A 577 -23.57 0.24 6.93
C TYR A 577 -23.99 -1.17 6.47
N ASP A 578 -23.06 -1.82 5.78
CA ASP A 578 -23.14 -3.18 5.28
C ASP A 578 -21.98 -3.97 5.87
N GLY A 579 -22.27 -5.15 6.44
CA GLY A 579 -21.24 -6.05 6.95
C GLY A 579 -21.77 -7.15 7.85
N THR A 580 -21.02 -8.25 7.97
CA THR A 580 -21.26 -9.24 9.04
C THR A 580 -21.10 -8.63 10.43
N SER A 581 -20.31 -7.55 10.56
CA SER A 581 -20.23 -6.68 11.73
C SER A 581 -21.56 -6.06 12.17
N MET A 582 -22.53 -5.92 11.26
CA MET A 582 -23.90 -5.45 11.56
C MET A 582 -24.84 -6.64 11.84
N ALA A 583 -24.59 -7.81 11.25
CA ALA A 583 -25.34 -9.04 11.52
C ALA A 583 -25.05 -9.60 12.92
N ALA A 584 -23.80 -9.59 13.37
CA ALA A 584 -23.39 -10.06 14.70
C ALA A 584 -24.17 -9.39 15.86
N PRO A 585 -24.31 -8.05 15.95
CA PRO A 585 -25.08 -7.39 17.01
C PRO A 585 -26.59 -7.57 16.85
N ASN A 586 -27.07 -7.79 15.63
CA ASN A 586 -28.46 -8.19 15.40
C ASN A 586 -28.73 -9.57 16.05
N VAL A 587 -27.85 -10.54 15.85
CA VAL A 587 -27.95 -11.87 16.51
C VAL A 587 -27.69 -11.78 18.02
N ALA A 588 -26.80 -10.88 18.47
CA ALA A 588 -26.55 -10.66 19.91
C ALA A 588 -27.83 -10.18 20.64
N GLY A 589 -28.55 -9.21 20.06
CA GLY A 589 -29.83 -8.76 20.61
C GLY A 589 -30.93 -9.84 20.52
N VAL A 590 -30.93 -10.67 19.48
CA VAL A 590 -31.81 -11.85 19.38
C VAL A 590 -31.52 -12.85 20.50
N ALA A 591 -30.25 -13.11 20.81
CA ALA A 591 -29.83 -14.01 21.88
C ALA A 591 -30.24 -13.49 23.27
N ALA A 592 -30.11 -12.19 23.52
CA ALA A 592 -30.57 -11.56 24.76
C ALA A 592 -32.09 -11.70 24.97
N ILE A 593 -32.89 -11.38 23.95
CA ILE A 593 -34.35 -11.60 23.98
C ILE A 593 -34.68 -13.08 24.25
N MET A 594 -33.87 -14.00 23.71
CA MET A 594 -34.07 -15.43 23.88
C MET A 594 -33.68 -15.94 25.29
N ASP A 595 -32.60 -15.46 25.94
CA ASP A 595 -32.34 -15.82 27.34
C ASP A 595 -33.43 -15.29 28.27
N GLN A 596 -33.90 -14.05 28.06
CA GLN A 596 -35.02 -13.49 28.83
C GLN A 596 -36.23 -14.46 28.80
N TYR A 597 -36.62 -14.90 27.60
CA TYR A 597 -37.70 -15.86 27.41
C TYR A 597 -37.42 -17.23 28.04
N ILE A 598 -36.21 -17.79 27.84
CA ILE A 598 -35.86 -19.11 28.36
C ILE A 598 -35.80 -19.09 29.88
N ARG A 599 -35.24 -18.05 30.50
CA ARG A 599 -35.16 -17.88 31.95
C ARG A 599 -36.54 -17.77 32.60
N GLU A 600 -37.49 -17.07 31.97
CA GLU A 600 -38.86 -16.98 32.46
C GLU A 600 -39.65 -18.30 32.26
N LYS A 601 -39.42 -19.04 31.15
CA LYS A 601 -40.14 -20.29 30.82
C LYS A 601 -39.56 -21.53 31.51
N TYR A 602 -38.26 -21.55 31.77
CA TYR A 602 -37.48 -22.67 32.29
C TYR A 602 -36.54 -22.21 33.43
N PRO A 603 -37.09 -21.72 34.56
CA PRO A 603 -36.31 -21.10 35.64
C PRO A 603 -35.38 -22.06 36.40
N ASP A 604 -35.50 -23.38 36.17
CA ASP A 604 -34.64 -24.40 36.76
C ASP A 604 -33.34 -24.65 35.96
N LEU A 605 -33.16 -23.99 34.80
CA LEU A 605 -31.96 -24.13 33.95
C LEU A 605 -30.89 -23.10 34.33
N SER A 606 -29.64 -23.57 34.52
CA SER A 606 -28.49 -22.69 34.72
C SER A 606 -28.18 -21.84 33.47
N LYS A 607 -27.52 -20.69 33.63
CA LYS A 607 -27.13 -19.78 32.53
C LYS A 607 -26.53 -20.51 31.31
N LYS A 608 -25.54 -21.39 31.53
CA LYS A 608 -24.95 -22.24 30.48
C LYS A 608 -25.96 -23.15 29.78
N GLN A 609 -26.89 -23.76 30.51
CA GLN A 609 -27.95 -24.60 29.94
C GLN A 609 -28.98 -23.77 29.15
N ARG A 610 -29.33 -22.57 29.62
CA ARG A 610 -30.24 -21.66 28.91
C ARG A 610 -29.65 -21.18 27.59
N LEU A 611 -28.38 -20.79 27.59
CA LEU A 611 -27.72 -20.29 26.40
C LEU A 611 -27.40 -21.40 25.38
N ASN A 612 -27.06 -22.61 25.82
CA ASN A 612 -27.00 -23.78 24.93
C ASN A 612 -28.36 -24.13 24.33
N LEU A 613 -29.45 -23.99 25.10
CA LEU A 613 -30.82 -24.15 24.59
C LEU A 613 -31.18 -23.01 23.60
N SER A 614 -30.73 -21.78 23.85
CA SER A 614 -30.89 -20.63 22.96
C SER A 614 -30.24 -20.87 21.59
N LYS A 615 -28.94 -21.20 21.56
CA LYS A 615 -28.19 -21.55 20.33
C LYS A 615 -28.94 -22.60 19.51
N ASN A 616 -29.24 -23.74 20.11
CA ASN A 616 -29.90 -24.86 19.42
C ASN A 616 -31.33 -24.54 18.95
N LEU A 617 -32.11 -23.75 19.71
CA LEU A 617 -33.44 -23.32 19.26
C LEU A 617 -33.36 -22.37 18.07
N LEU A 618 -32.52 -21.34 18.15
CA LEU A 618 -32.35 -20.35 17.09
C LEU A 618 -31.93 -21.00 15.77
N MET A 619 -30.98 -21.94 15.83
CA MET A 619 -30.52 -22.72 14.68
C MET A 619 -31.60 -23.70 14.17
N SER A 620 -32.19 -24.52 15.05
CA SER A 620 -33.20 -25.52 14.65
C SER A 620 -34.44 -24.92 13.97
N THR A 621 -34.76 -23.65 14.23
CA THR A 621 -35.91 -22.94 13.63
C THR A 621 -35.51 -21.82 12.66
N ALA A 622 -34.23 -21.69 12.32
CA ALA A 622 -33.75 -20.66 11.40
C ALA A 622 -34.42 -20.79 10.02
N THR A 623 -34.69 -19.65 9.38
CA THR A 623 -35.28 -19.61 8.04
C THR A 623 -34.18 -19.77 7.01
N VAL A 624 -34.12 -20.95 6.39
CA VAL A 624 -33.19 -21.24 5.28
C VAL A 624 -33.48 -20.29 4.12
N ILE A 625 -32.47 -19.54 3.71
CA ILE A 625 -32.46 -18.63 2.56
C ILE A 625 -32.19 -19.44 1.29
N GLU A 626 -32.85 -19.05 0.19
CA GLU A 626 -32.72 -19.65 -1.14
C GLU A 626 -31.90 -18.76 -2.07
N THR A 627 -31.31 -19.34 -3.12
CA THR A 627 -30.63 -18.58 -4.17
C THR A 627 -31.64 -17.69 -4.92
N ASP A 628 -31.17 -16.56 -5.42
CA ASP A 628 -31.93 -15.56 -6.18
C ASP A 628 -32.39 -16.05 -7.58
N ASP A 629 -31.86 -17.16 -8.07
CA ASP A 629 -32.19 -17.79 -9.36
C ASP A 629 -33.60 -18.43 -9.44
N ASP A 630 -34.51 -18.16 -8.50
CA ASP A 630 -35.96 -18.45 -8.58
C ASP A 630 -36.32 -19.95 -8.72
N ASN A 631 -35.57 -20.85 -8.05
CA ASN A 631 -35.66 -22.32 -8.24
C ASN A 631 -35.88 -23.18 -6.95
N ASN A 632 -36.16 -22.59 -5.78
CA ASN A 632 -36.18 -23.27 -4.47
C ASN A 632 -34.88 -24.04 -4.14
N ILE A 633 -33.73 -23.46 -4.47
CA ILE A 633 -32.41 -24.02 -4.15
C ILE A 633 -31.93 -23.31 -2.88
N PRO A 634 -31.67 -24.02 -1.76
CA PRO A 634 -31.13 -23.36 -0.57
C PRO A 634 -29.69 -22.90 -0.83
N GLU A 635 -29.32 -21.73 -0.30
CA GLU A 635 -27.93 -21.31 -0.24
C GLU A 635 -27.10 -22.29 0.59
N SER A 636 -25.78 -22.39 0.34
CA SER A 636 -24.95 -23.36 1.05
C SER A 636 -24.96 -23.09 2.56
N PRO A 637 -25.11 -24.12 3.42
CA PRO A 637 -24.79 -24.03 4.84
C PRO A 637 -23.44 -23.38 5.13
N ARG A 638 -22.44 -23.52 4.26
CA ARG A 638 -21.13 -22.88 4.39
C ARG A 638 -21.20 -21.34 4.29
N LEU A 639 -22.28 -20.79 3.75
CA LEU A 639 -22.56 -19.34 3.69
C LEU A 639 -23.59 -18.90 4.74
N GLN A 640 -24.69 -19.65 4.92
CA GLN A 640 -25.82 -19.21 5.76
C GLN A 640 -25.95 -19.90 7.13
N GLY A 641 -25.16 -20.94 7.39
CA GLY A 641 -25.32 -21.81 8.56
C GLY A 641 -26.67 -22.51 8.55
N ALA A 642 -27.42 -22.41 9.65
CA ALA A 642 -28.80 -22.88 9.72
C ALA A 642 -29.82 -21.94 9.03
N GLY A 643 -29.39 -20.73 8.64
CA GLY A 643 -30.22 -19.70 8.00
C GLY A 643 -30.53 -18.49 8.90
N LEU A 644 -31.47 -17.66 8.47
CA LEU A 644 -31.83 -16.40 9.12
C LEU A 644 -32.57 -16.58 10.45
N VAL A 645 -32.15 -15.86 11.48
CA VAL A 645 -32.72 -15.95 12.84
C VAL A 645 -34.24 -15.68 12.91
N ASN A 646 -34.98 -16.67 13.40
CA ASN A 646 -36.44 -16.65 13.50
C ASN A 646 -36.92 -16.89 14.93
N LEU A 647 -37.02 -15.81 15.71
CA LEU A 647 -37.48 -15.83 17.10
C LEU A 647 -38.92 -16.35 17.28
N LYS A 648 -39.79 -16.14 16.30
CA LYS A 648 -41.21 -16.51 16.39
C LYS A 648 -41.33 -18.03 16.45
N ASP A 649 -40.61 -18.73 15.59
CA ASP A 649 -40.68 -20.18 15.52
C ASP A 649 -39.81 -20.81 16.63
N ALA A 650 -38.68 -20.20 16.99
CA ALA A 650 -37.84 -20.58 18.14
C ALA A 650 -38.60 -20.66 19.49
N ILE A 651 -39.53 -19.73 19.76
CA ILE A 651 -40.33 -19.77 21.00
C ILE A 651 -41.57 -20.67 20.93
N ASN A 652 -41.99 -21.08 19.73
CA ASN A 652 -43.19 -21.89 19.52
C ASN A 652 -42.87 -23.37 19.30
N THR A 653 -41.64 -23.72 18.90
CA THR A 653 -41.21 -25.12 18.79
C THR A 653 -41.11 -25.81 20.17
N ASN A 654 -41.27 -27.13 20.15
CA ASN A 654 -40.98 -28.04 21.26
C ASN A 654 -39.79 -28.96 20.96
N VAL A 655 -39.09 -28.75 19.84
CA VAL A 655 -38.06 -29.66 19.32
C VAL A 655 -36.81 -28.91 18.93
N ILE A 656 -35.67 -29.49 19.29
CA ILE A 656 -34.35 -29.14 18.77
C ILE A 656 -33.74 -30.36 18.08
N LEU A 657 -33.02 -30.09 16.98
CA LEU A 657 -32.20 -31.06 16.27
C LEU A 657 -30.74 -30.82 16.66
N GLN A 658 -29.99 -31.87 16.98
CA GLN A 658 -28.62 -31.71 17.49
C GLN A 658 -27.70 -32.80 16.92
N ASP A 659 -26.43 -32.47 16.66
CA ASP A 659 -25.39 -33.47 16.49
C ASP A 659 -25.29 -34.37 17.74
N CYS A 660 -24.87 -35.61 17.56
CA CYS A 660 -24.72 -36.55 18.66
C CYS A 660 -23.40 -36.41 19.44
N ASN A 661 -22.40 -35.69 18.89
CA ASN A 661 -21.08 -35.50 19.50
C ASN A 661 -20.94 -34.09 20.08
N THR A 662 -21.24 -33.05 19.30
CA THR A 662 -21.09 -31.63 19.72
C THR A 662 -22.29 -31.12 20.51
N GLY A 663 -23.49 -31.67 20.28
CA GLY A 663 -24.73 -31.16 20.85
C GLY A 663 -25.18 -29.80 20.28
N LEU A 664 -24.66 -29.41 19.11
CA LEU A 664 -25.08 -28.21 18.37
C LEU A 664 -26.04 -28.59 17.22
N SER A 665 -26.89 -27.65 16.80
CA SER A 665 -27.84 -27.82 15.69
C SER A 665 -27.17 -27.66 14.32
N LYS A 666 -26.01 -28.29 14.11
CA LYS A 666 -25.26 -28.33 12.84
C LYS A 666 -24.46 -29.63 12.74
N LEU A 667 -24.28 -30.16 11.53
CA LEU A 667 -23.60 -31.45 11.30
C LEU A 667 -22.35 -31.29 10.41
N SER A 668 -21.18 -31.39 11.02
CA SER A 668 -19.89 -31.48 10.33
C SER A 668 -19.59 -32.94 9.97
N LEU A 669 -20.00 -33.39 8.78
CA LEU A 669 -19.82 -34.78 8.33
C LEU A 669 -18.37 -35.12 7.95
N LYS A 670 -17.50 -34.11 7.83
CA LYS A 670 -16.10 -34.22 7.42
C LYS A 670 -15.96 -34.88 6.04
N GLU A 671 -14.89 -35.63 5.79
CA GLU A 671 -14.71 -36.42 4.56
C GLU A 671 -15.74 -37.56 4.47
N LEU A 672 -16.53 -37.56 3.39
CA LEU A 672 -17.58 -38.54 3.14
C LEU A 672 -17.00 -39.85 2.58
N LYS A 673 -17.34 -40.98 3.21
CA LYS A 673 -16.87 -42.32 2.84
C LYS A 673 -18.05 -43.20 2.44
N ASP A 674 -17.88 -44.02 1.40
CA ASP A 674 -18.95 -44.90 0.89
C ASP A 674 -19.26 -46.00 1.92
N THR A 675 -20.41 -45.87 2.59
CA THR A 675 -20.87 -46.76 3.66
C THR A 675 -21.53 -48.04 3.14
N ASP A 676 -21.94 -48.06 1.87
CA ASP A 676 -22.58 -49.20 1.21
C ASP A 676 -22.20 -49.22 -0.28
N SER A 677 -21.02 -49.78 -0.56
CA SER A 677 -20.40 -49.84 -1.89
C SER A 677 -21.19 -50.70 -2.88
N LYS A 678 -22.19 -50.07 -3.50
CA LYS A 678 -22.95 -50.60 -4.65
C LYS A 678 -22.39 -50.04 -5.95
N ASP A 679 -22.57 -50.80 -7.03
CA ASP A 679 -21.99 -50.51 -8.35
C ASP A 679 -22.43 -49.13 -8.92
N GLU A 680 -23.67 -48.71 -8.66
CA GLU A 680 -24.27 -47.51 -9.27
C GLU A 680 -24.48 -46.32 -8.31
N THR A 681 -24.32 -46.52 -6.99
CA THR A 681 -24.60 -45.50 -5.96
C THR A 681 -23.47 -45.33 -4.96
N PHE A 682 -23.22 -44.09 -4.53
CA PHE A 682 -22.39 -43.74 -3.38
C PHE A 682 -23.33 -43.47 -2.21
N THR A 683 -23.10 -44.11 -1.06
CA THR A 683 -24.03 -44.05 0.08
C THR A 683 -23.32 -43.53 1.33
N PHE A 684 -23.89 -42.53 1.99
CA PHE A 684 -23.40 -42.02 3.27
C PHE A 684 -24.55 -41.84 4.26
N ASN A 685 -24.22 -41.70 5.55
CA ASN A 685 -25.21 -41.60 6.62
C ASN A 685 -25.15 -40.22 7.28
N VAL A 686 -26.32 -39.65 7.55
CA VAL A 686 -26.49 -38.41 8.32
C VAL A 686 -27.23 -38.77 9.61
N SER A 687 -26.60 -38.56 10.76
CA SER A 687 -27.16 -38.93 12.07
C SER A 687 -27.31 -37.71 12.96
N PHE A 688 -28.44 -37.58 13.63
CA PHE A 688 -28.74 -36.48 14.55
C PHE A 688 -29.76 -36.91 15.61
N ASN A 689 -29.72 -36.22 16.74
CA ASN A 689 -30.68 -36.35 17.82
C ASN A 689 -31.87 -35.42 17.60
N ILE A 690 -33.08 -35.95 17.84
CA ILE A 690 -34.33 -35.19 17.89
C ILE A 690 -34.77 -35.17 19.35
N LYS A 691 -34.70 -34.00 19.99
CA LYS A 691 -34.96 -33.83 21.43
C LYS A 691 -36.23 -33.02 21.66
N ASN A 692 -37.20 -33.61 22.36
CA ASN A 692 -38.46 -32.97 22.71
C ASN A 692 -38.32 -32.23 24.06
N ILE A 693 -38.20 -30.91 24.02
CA ILE A 693 -38.16 -30.01 25.18
C ILE A 693 -39.55 -29.58 25.68
N GLY A 694 -40.62 -30.04 25.00
CA GLY A 694 -42.00 -29.67 25.26
C GLY A 694 -42.63 -30.37 26.47
N LYS A 695 -43.92 -30.08 26.69
CA LYS A 695 -44.72 -30.71 27.76
C LYS A 695 -45.59 -31.88 27.29
N ASP A 696 -45.69 -32.08 25.98
CA ASP A 696 -46.49 -33.10 25.29
C ASP A 696 -45.62 -33.86 24.27
N ARG A 697 -46.13 -34.97 23.74
CA ARG A 697 -45.50 -35.70 22.63
C ARG A 697 -45.57 -34.92 21.32
N VAL A 698 -44.45 -34.88 20.61
CA VAL A 698 -44.33 -34.35 19.24
C VAL A 698 -44.36 -35.46 18.19
N ASN A 699 -44.85 -35.15 16.99
CA ASN A 699 -44.98 -36.09 15.88
C ASN A 699 -44.70 -35.36 14.56
N TYR A 700 -43.70 -35.81 13.82
CA TYR A 700 -43.41 -35.33 12.46
C TYR A 700 -43.78 -36.39 11.44
N ASP A 701 -44.53 -36.00 10.41
CA ASP A 701 -45.06 -36.88 9.36
C ASP A 701 -44.21 -36.87 8.08
N ASP A 702 -43.15 -36.07 8.04
CA ASP A 702 -42.22 -35.99 6.93
C ASP A 702 -40.79 -35.71 7.41
N ILE A 703 -39.83 -36.37 6.76
CA ILE A 703 -38.41 -36.01 6.81
C ILE A 703 -37.98 -35.76 5.38
N SER A 704 -37.76 -34.49 5.03
CA SER A 704 -37.27 -34.11 3.70
C SER A 704 -35.80 -33.69 3.80
N VAL A 705 -34.97 -34.18 2.89
CA VAL A 705 -33.56 -33.76 2.78
C VAL A 705 -33.38 -33.04 1.46
N LEU A 706 -32.80 -31.84 1.51
CA LEU A 706 -32.26 -31.16 0.34
C LEU A 706 -30.74 -31.33 0.36
N ILE A 707 -30.14 -31.61 -0.79
CA ILE A 707 -28.70 -31.82 -0.94
C ILE A 707 -28.18 -30.91 -2.03
N THR A 708 -27.15 -30.14 -1.70
CA THR A 708 -26.51 -29.18 -2.59
C THR A 708 -25.03 -29.49 -2.77
N THR A 709 -24.50 -28.92 -3.85
CA THR A 709 -23.08 -28.84 -4.20
C THR A 709 -22.88 -27.50 -4.88
N ASP A 710 -21.65 -27.04 -4.99
CA ASP A 710 -21.35 -25.85 -5.78
C ASP A 710 -21.66 -26.08 -7.26
N ASP A 711 -22.23 -25.07 -7.92
CA ASP A 711 -22.33 -25.05 -9.38
C ASP A 711 -21.08 -24.43 -10.01
N TYR A 712 -20.98 -24.46 -11.33
CA TYR A 712 -19.85 -23.93 -12.08
C TYR A 712 -20.25 -23.29 -13.40
N ALA A 713 -19.41 -22.37 -13.88
CA ALA A 713 -19.45 -21.86 -15.24
C ALA A 713 -18.05 -21.95 -15.88
N TYR A 714 -17.99 -21.92 -17.20
CA TYR A 714 -16.73 -21.86 -17.96
C TYR A 714 -16.51 -20.43 -18.45
N GLU A 715 -15.56 -19.72 -17.87
CA GLU A 715 -15.29 -18.29 -18.09
C GLU A 715 -13.78 -18.10 -18.32
N ASP A 716 -13.42 -17.28 -19.31
CA ASP A 716 -12.04 -16.92 -19.73
C ASP A 716 -11.00 -18.04 -19.90
N GLY A 717 -11.45 -19.30 -20.01
CA GLY A 717 -10.60 -20.46 -20.26
C GLY A 717 -10.66 -21.53 -19.17
N GLU A 718 -11.26 -21.20 -18.01
CA GLU A 718 -11.23 -22.01 -16.79
C GLU A 718 -12.65 -22.29 -16.28
N ASN A 719 -12.81 -23.33 -15.46
CA ASN A 719 -14.07 -23.58 -14.76
C ASN A 719 -14.03 -22.84 -13.42
N ILE A 720 -15.06 -22.05 -13.13
CA ILE A 720 -15.16 -21.28 -11.88
C ILE A 720 -16.42 -21.61 -11.10
N VAL A 721 -16.33 -21.56 -9.77
CA VAL A 721 -17.37 -21.83 -8.78
C VAL A 721 -18.47 -20.76 -8.86
N LYS A 722 -19.73 -21.17 -8.96
CA LYS A 722 -20.92 -20.29 -8.91
C LYS A 722 -21.73 -20.55 -7.63
N LYS A 723 -23.02 -20.18 -7.60
CA LYS A 723 -23.91 -20.39 -6.43
C LYS A 723 -24.25 -21.89 -6.25
N SER A 724 -24.98 -22.22 -5.20
CA SER A 724 -25.37 -23.61 -4.91
C SER A 724 -26.30 -24.19 -5.98
N LYS A 725 -26.18 -25.48 -6.28
CA LYS A 725 -27.15 -26.26 -7.06
C LYS A 725 -27.61 -27.51 -6.32
N LEU A 726 -28.82 -27.98 -6.62
CA LEU A 726 -29.32 -29.26 -6.11
C LEU A 726 -28.64 -30.46 -6.79
N ILE A 727 -28.22 -31.45 -6.00
CA ILE A 727 -27.91 -32.78 -6.52
C ILE A 727 -29.23 -33.54 -6.74
N ASN A 728 -29.44 -34.11 -7.93
CA ASN A 728 -30.61 -34.93 -8.24
C ASN A 728 -30.28 -36.04 -9.27
N PRO A 729 -30.93 -37.21 -9.22
CA PRO A 729 -31.85 -37.66 -8.18
C PRO A 729 -31.09 -38.11 -6.91
N VAL A 730 -31.73 -37.93 -5.76
CA VAL A 730 -31.27 -38.43 -4.45
C VAL A 730 -32.24 -39.50 -3.96
N LEU A 731 -31.73 -40.62 -3.47
CA LEU A 731 -32.52 -41.59 -2.72
C LEU A 731 -32.21 -41.46 -1.22
N VAL A 732 -33.22 -41.10 -0.42
CA VAL A 732 -33.10 -41.03 1.04
C VAL A 732 -33.90 -42.15 1.68
N THR A 733 -33.25 -42.98 2.49
CA THR A 733 -33.92 -43.94 3.36
C THR A 733 -34.19 -43.27 4.71
N THR A 734 -35.46 -42.95 4.97
CA THR A 734 -35.92 -42.34 6.23
C THR A 734 -36.66 -43.38 7.10
N PRO A 735 -36.73 -43.19 8.44
CA PRO A 735 -37.61 -43.99 9.30
C PRO A 735 -39.11 -43.72 9.07
N GLY A 736 -39.49 -42.79 8.19
CA GLY A 736 -40.86 -42.34 7.99
C GLY A 736 -41.30 -41.35 9.08
N ASN A 737 -42.45 -41.60 9.69
CA ASN A 737 -43.01 -40.78 10.77
C ASN A 737 -42.14 -40.90 12.04
N VAL A 738 -41.77 -39.74 12.61
CA VAL A 738 -41.00 -39.65 13.86
C VAL A 738 -41.92 -39.28 15.02
N ARG A 739 -41.77 -39.97 16.15
CA ARG A 739 -42.43 -39.66 17.41
C ARG A 739 -41.40 -39.59 18.51
N VAL A 740 -41.45 -38.51 19.30
CA VAL A 740 -40.60 -38.32 20.47
C VAL A 740 -41.51 -37.97 21.64
N GLU A 741 -41.55 -38.85 22.65
CA GLU A 741 -42.33 -38.59 23.86
C GLU A 741 -41.74 -37.40 24.63
N LYS A 742 -42.52 -36.85 25.57
CA LYS A 742 -42.16 -35.66 26.33
C LYS A 742 -40.81 -35.82 27.05
N GLY A 743 -39.87 -34.92 26.79
CA GLY A 743 -38.57 -34.91 27.47
C GLY A 743 -37.58 -35.97 26.98
N GLU A 744 -37.97 -36.81 26.02
CA GLU A 744 -37.10 -37.83 25.45
C GLU A 744 -36.27 -37.27 24.29
N THR A 745 -35.19 -38.00 23.98
CA THR A 745 -34.34 -37.78 22.79
C THR A 745 -34.33 -39.06 21.97
N SER A 746 -34.55 -38.93 20.66
CA SER A 746 -34.48 -40.05 19.71
C SER A 746 -33.36 -39.82 18.72
N LEU A 747 -32.47 -40.80 18.55
CA LEU A 747 -31.47 -40.79 17.49
C LEU A 747 -32.15 -41.17 16.16
N VAL A 748 -31.91 -40.37 15.13
CA VAL A 748 -32.29 -40.69 13.74
C VAL A 748 -31.02 -40.76 12.89
N THR A 749 -30.92 -41.82 12.10
CA THR A 749 -29.90 -41.97 11.04
C THR A 749 -30.62 -42.08 9.70
N LEU A 750 -30.31 -41.16 8.80
CA LEU A 750 -30.77 -41.19 7.41
C LEU A 750 -29.65 -41.78 6.55
N SER A 751 -29.98 -42.70 5.66
CA SER A 751 -29.04 -43.21 4.66
C SER A 751 -29.34 -42.54 3.32
N ILE A 752 -28.36 -41.80 2.81
CA ILE A 752 -28.44 -41.01 1.59
C ILE A 752 -27.64 -41.71 0.50
N SER A 753 -28.26 -42.01 -0.63
CA SER A 753 -27.61 -42.61 -1.79
C SER A 753 -27.68 -41.67 -3.00
N LEU A 754 -26.50 -41.35 -3.54
CA LEU A 754 -26.30 -40.50 -4.71
C LEU A 754 -25.89 -41.35 -5.92
N ASN A 755 -26.33 -40.95 -7.12
CA ASN A 755 -25.94 -41.62 -8.36
C ASN A 755 -24.45 -41.39 -8.67
N LYS A 756 -23.68 -42.47 -8.90
CA LYS A 756 -22.23 -42.37 -9.15
C LYS A 756 -21.88 -41.67 -10.46
N GLU A 757 -22.66 -41.80 -11.53
CA GLU A 757 -22.40 -41.12 -12.81
C GLU A 757 -22.43 -39.59 -12.65
N ASN A 758 -23.38 -39.06 -11.87
CA ASN A 758 -23.45 -37.63 -11.57
C ASN A 758 -22.24 -37.15 -10.75
N LEU A 759 -21.82 -37.93 -9.75
CA LEU A 759 -20.62 -37.61 -8.96
C LEU A 759 -19.35 -37.65 -9.83
N GLU A 760 -19.20 -38.65 -10.69
CA GLU A 760 -18.08 -38.73 -11.65
C GLU A 760 -18.11 -37.62 -12.70
N ASN A 761 -19.27 -37.01 -12.98
CA ASN A 761 -19.34 -35.79 -13.80
C ASN A 761 -18.88 -34.55 -13.03
N ASN A 762 -19.24 -34.41 -11.74
CA ASN A 762 -18.69 -33.34 -10.89
C ASN A 762 -17.17 -33.47 -10.72
N LYS A 763 -16.62 -34.68 -10.49
CA LYS A 763 -15.16 -34.92 -10.38
C LYS A 763 -14.34 -34.53 -11.62
N LYS A 764 -14.95 -34.42 -12.80
CA LYS A 764 -14.27 -33.95 -14.03
C LYS A 764 -14.12 -32.43 -14.08
N ILE A 765 -14.84 -31.72 -13.22
CA ILE A 765 -14.88 -30.26 -13.11
C ILE A 765 -14.15 -29.82 -11.84
N PHE A 766 -14.54 -30.41 -10.71
CA PHE A 766 -13.92 -30.24 -9.40
C PHE A 766 -12.90 -31.36 -9.19
N THR A 767 -11.71 -31.21 -9.79
CA THR A 767 -10.78 -32.35 -9.92
C THR A 767 -10.17 -32.80 -8.59
N ASN A 768 -10.06 -31.89 -7.63
CA ASN A 768 -9.55 -32.17 -6.29
C ASN A 768 -10.66 -32.56 -5.28
N GLY A 769 -11.93 -32.62 -5.70
CA GLY A 769 -13.07 -32.94 -4.83
C GLY A 769 -14.03 -31.76 -4.64
N PHE A 770 -15.20 -32.01 -4.04
CA PHE A 770 -16.27 -31.02 -3.89
C PHE A 770 -17.12 -31.26 -2.64
N TYR A 771 -17.78 -30.21 -2.17
CA TYR A 771 -18.68 -30.30 -1.01
C TYR A 771 -20.02 -30.95 -1.37
N ILE A 772 -20.59 -31.65 -0.40
CA ILE A 772 -21.94 -32.18 -0.41
C ILE A 772 -22.60 -31.65 0.86
N ASP A 773 -23.30 -30.54 0.70
CA ASP A 773 -23.99 -29.86 1.78
C ASP A 773 -25.49 -30.16 1.75
N GLY A 774 -26.22 -29.63 2.72
CA GLY A 774 -27.66 -29.49 2.60
C GLY A 774 -28.36 -29.30 3.93
N PHE A 775 -29.66 -29.60 3.93
CA PHE A 775 -30.54 -29.44 5.08
C PHE A 775 -31.42 -30.66 5.23
N VAL A 776 -31.52 -31.16 6.45
CA VAL A 776 -32.59 -32.10 6.85
C VAL A 776 -33.69 -31.30 7.51
N TYR A 777 -34.93 -31.45 7.05
CA TYR A 777 -36.11 -30.84 7.67
C TYR A 777 -37.02 -31.92 8.27
N LEU A 778 -37.57 -31.65 9.45
CA LEU A 778 -38.76 -32.33 9.95
C LEU A 778 -39.97 -31.43 9.72
N LYS A 779 -40.97 -31.93 8.99
CA LYS A 779 -42.16 -31.14 8.63
C LYS A 779 -43.44 -31.74 9.20
N ASP A 780 -44.28 -30.90 9.80
CA ASP A 780 -45.60 -31.29 10.30
C ASP A 780 -46.70 -30.89 9.32
N LYS A 781 -47.19 -31.87 8.56
CA LYS A 781 -48.28 -31.72 7.59
C LYS A 781 -49.62 -31.32 8.23
N THR A 782 -49.74 -31.38 9.56
CA THR A 782 -50.91 -30.89 10.29
C THR A 782 -50.81 -29.44 10.73
N GLY A 783 -49.60 -28.84 10.68
CA GLY A 783 -49.34 -27.46 11.12
C GLY A 783 -49.53 -27.23 12.62
N LYS A 784 -49.40 -28.28 13.44
CA LYS A 784 -49.50 -28.23 14.90
C LYS A 784 -48.13 -27.96 15.54
N GLU A 785 -47.08 -28.60 15.05
CA GLU A 785 -45.69 -28.34 15.41
C GLU A 785 -45.05 -27.36 14.42
N VAL A 786 -43.94 -26.75 14.85
CA VAL A 786 -43.08 -25.92 13.99
C VAL A 786 -42.20 -26.82 13.12
N ASP A 787 -42.09 -26.51 11.83
CA ASP A 787 -41.11 -27.14 10.92
C ASP A 787 -39.70 -26.76 11.39
N VAL A 788 -38.85 -27.76 11.62
CA VAL A 788 -37.46 -27.57 12.12
C VAL A 788 -36.46 -28.12 11.12
N ASN A 789 -35.26 -27.54 11.09
CA ASN A 789 -34.18 -27.94 10.18
C ASN A 789 -32.85 -28.16 10.92
N ILE A 790 -31.94 -28.87 10.27
CA ILE A 790 -30.52 -28.96 10.67
C ILE A 790 -29.64 -28.96 9.40
N PRO A 791 -28.69 -28.01 9.28
CA PRO A 791 -27.72 -28.01 8.21
C PRO A 791 -26.70 -29.15 8.37
N PHE A 792 -26.19 -29.65 7.25
CA PHE A 792 -25.02 -30.51 7.21
C PHE A 792 -24.05 -30.07 6.10
N MET A 793 -22.76 -30.32 6.34
CA MET A 793 -21.69 -30.12 5.37
C MET A 793 -20.76 -31.34 5.41
N GLY A 794 -20.37 -31.83 4.24
CA GLY A 794 -19.35 -32.87 4.09
C GLY A 794 -18.56 -32.67 2.80
N PHE A 795 -17.39 -33.29 2.70
CA PHE A 795 -16.50 -33.18 1.55
C PHE A 795 -16.34 -34.52 0.85
N LEU A 796 -16.47 -34.58 -0.48
CA LEU A 796 -16.20 -35.77 -1.29
C LEU A 796 -14.89 -35.60 -2.06
N GLY A 797 -13.80 -36.04 -1.43
CA GLY A 797 -12.43 -36.01 -1.94
C GLY A 797 -11.45 -36.33 -0.81
N GLU A 798 -10.16 -36.22 -1.08
CA GLU A 798 -9.10 -36.36 -0.08
C GLU A 798 -8.70 -34.95 0.41
N TRP A 799 -9.26 -34.49 1.52
CA TRP A 799 -9.12 -33.08 1.99
C TRP A 799 -7.69 -32.76 2.43
N LYS A 800 -6.95 -33.78 2.86
CA LYS A 800 -5.53 -33.67 3.23
C LYS A 800 -4.58 -33.61 2.03
N GLU A 801 -5.05 -33.96 0.83
CA GLU A 801 -4.26 -33.93 -0.42
C GLU A 801 -4.49 -32.64 -1.24
N GLN A 802 -5.36 -31.71 -0.80
CA GLN A 802 -5.51 -30.42 -1.48
C GLN A 802 -4.26 -29.57 -1.26
N LYS A 803 -3.70 -29.02 -2.35
CA LYS A 803 -2.55 -28.13 -2.32
C LYS A 803 -2.76 -26.96 -1.35
N ALA A 804 -1.83 -26.79 -0.42
CA ALA A 804 -1.72 -25.61 0.40
C ALA A 804 -0.89 -24.48 -0.26
N LEU A 805 -0.09 -24.81 -1.27
CA LEU A 805 0.79 -23.86 -1.95
C LEU A 805 0.27 -23.45 -3.35
N ASP A 806 0.14 -22.15 -3.59
CA ASP A 806 0.03 -21.59 -4.94
C ASP A 806 1.42 -21.67 -5.60
N PRO A 807 1.56 -22.16 -6.85
CA PRO A 807 2.84 -22.13 -7.54
C PRO A 807 3.48 -20.72 -7.62
N PRO A 808 4.81 -20.64 -7.79
CA PRO A 808 5.50 -19.36 -7.98
C PRO A 808 4.89 -18.50 -9.08
N PHE A 809 4.93 -17.18 -8.90
CA PHE A 809 4.56 -16.13 -9.87
C PHE A 809 5.06 -16.41 -11.30
N TYR A 810 6.26 -16.97 -11.43
CA TYR A 810 6.89 -17.31 -12.73
C TYR A 810 6.29 -18.53 -13.44
N ASN A 811 5.29 -19.21 -12.87
CA ASN A 811 4.69 -20.44 -13.41
C ASN A 811 3.28 -20.19 -13.93
N ASP A 812 3.01 -20.50 -15.21
CA ASP A 812 1.70 -20.38 -15.86
C ASP A 812 0.56 -21.21 -15.21
N GLU A 813 0.88 -22.09 -14.25
CA GLU A 813 -0.06 -22.87 -13.43
C GLU A 813 -0.42 -22.22 -12.08
N ASN A 814 0.12 -21.03 -11.75
CA ASN A 814 -0.29 -20.28 -10.57
C ASN A 814 -1.74 -19.79 -10.67
N TYR A 815 -2.35 -19.50 -9.52
CA TYR A 815 -3.72 -19.03 -9.41
C TYR A 815 -3.85 -17.56 -9.00
N TYR A 816 -3.17 -17.19 -7.91
CA TYR A 816 -3.07 -15.79 -7.49
C TYR A 816 -1.75 -15.16 -7.97
N GLY A 817 -0.70 -15.97 -8.12
CA GLY A 817 0.57 -15.52 -8.68
C GLY A 817 1.38 -14.61 -7.77
N ILE A 818 1.08 -14.59 -6.47
CA ILE A 818 1.71 -13.69 -5.49
C ILE A 818 3.05 -14.25 -5.00
N ASN A 819 3.22 -15.58 -4.97
CA ASN A 819 4.40 -16.24 -4.41
C ASN A 819 5.66 -15.92 -5.24
N ALA A 820 6.56 -15.08 -4.73
CA ALA A 820 7.71 -14.57 -5.48
C ALA A 820 8.88 -14.18 -4.57
N LEU A 821 10.10 -14.21 -5.14
CA LEU A 821 11.26 -13.61 -4.47
C LEU A 821 11.23 -12.09 -4.65
N LEU A 822 11.56 -11.37 -3.57
CA LEU A 822 11.74 -9.92 -3.57
C LEU A 822 13.21 -9.56 -3.30
N GLY A 823 13.69 -8.49 -3.94
CA GLY A 823 14.89 -7.76 -3.54
C GLY A 823 14.51 -6.46 -2.84
N ASP A 824 15.32 -5.98 -1.90
CA ASP A 824 15.14 -4.68 -1.27
C ASP A 824 15.60 -3.54 -2.19
N TYR A 825 14.88 -2.42 -2.17
CA TYR A 825 15.31 -1.22 -2.86
C TYR A 825 15.04 -0.03 -1.95
N TYR A 826 16.10 0.44 -1.29
CA TYR A 826 16.07 1.53 -0.28
C TYR A 826 15.16 1.33 0.95
N GLY A 827 14.60 0.13 1.14
CA GLY A 827 13.74 -0.23 2.27
C GLY A 827 12.57 -1.12 1.84
N ASP A 828 12.17 -1.00 0.58
CA ASP A 828 10.91 -1.56 0.09
C ASP A 828 11.16 -2.81 -0.78
N GLY A 829 10.22 -3.76 -0.77
CA GLY A 829 10.38 -5.04 -1.46
C GLY A 829 9.83 -5.01 -2.89
N TYR A 830 10.68 -5.33 -3.87
CA TYR A 830 10.31 -5.40 -5.29
C TYR A 830 10.48 -6.82 -5.86
N TYR A 831 9.53 -7.25 -6.70
CA TYR A 831 9.56 -8.55 -7.38
C TYR A 831 10.86 -8.74 -8.18
N LEU A 832 11.54 -9.86 -7.98
CA LEU A 832 12.67 -10.25 -8.81
C LEU A 832 12.19 -10.79 -10.17
N GLY A 833 13.04 -10.68 -11.19
CA GLY A 833 12.77 -11.29 -12.51
C GLY A 833 11.79 -10.53 -13.41
N ILE A 834 11.20 -9.44 -12.94
CA ILE A 834 10.57 -8.40 -13.78
C ILE A 834 11.60 -7.34 -14.19
N ASN A 835 11.19 -6.39 -15.05
CA ASN A 835 11.95 -5.18 -15.34
C ASN A 835 11.26 -4.02 -14.61
N LEU A 836 11.95 -3.33 -13.70
CA LEU A 836 11.33 -2.32 -12.83
C LEU A 836 10.82 -1.08 -13.60
N TYR A 837 11.23 -0.92 -14.86
CA TYR A 837 11.04 0.29 -15.65
C TYR A 837 10.14 0.07 -16.90
N ASP A 838 9.48 -1.08 -17.04
CA ASP A 838 8.55 -1.37 -18.14
C ASP A 838 7.08 -1.18 -17.70
N ASP A 839 6.38 -0.21 -18.30
CA ASP A 839 4.95 0.07 -18.05
C ASP A 839 4.02 -1.15 -18.26
N TYR A 840 4.48 -2.24 -18.88
CA TYR A 840 3.72 -3.47 -19.13
C TYR A 840 4.30 -4.69 -18.39
N LEU A 841 4.59 -4.49 -17.09
CA LEU A 841 5.22 -5.36 -16.09
C LEU A 841 5.06 -6.88 -16.28
N THR A 842 3.85 -7.38 -16.58
CA THR A 842 3.54 -8.82 -16.67
C THR A 842 4.04 -9.53 -17.92
N ARG A 843 4.49 -8.83 -18.97
CA ARG A 843 4.85 -9.48 -20.25
C ARG A 843 6.18 -10.22 -20.27
N TYR A 844 7.04 -10.04 -19.27
CA TYR A 844 8.42 -10.55 -19.26
C TYR A 844 8.91 -11.12 -17.93
N ALA A 845 8.03 -11.28 -16.92
CA ALA A 845 8.36 -11.90 -15.64
C ALA A 845 8.90 -13.33 -15.84
N ASP A 846 10.12 -13.60 -15.39
CA ASP A 846 10.77 -14.89 -15.62
C ASP A 846 11.92 -15.14 -14.63
N GLU A 847 11.91 -16.30 -13.95
CA GLU A 847 12.92 -16.66 -12.95
C GLU A 847 14.37 -16.61 -13.47
N LYS A 848 14.62 -16.74 -14.79
CA LYS A 848 15.98 -16.64 -15.34
C LYS A 848 16.60 -15.24 -15.15
N TYR A 849 15.78 -14.22 -14.92
CA TYR A 849 16.21 -12.84 -14.71
C TYR A 849 16.27 -12.45 -13.22
N ALA A 850 15.70 -13.26 -12.31
CA ALA A 850 15.73 -13.01 -10.88
C ALA A 850 17.17 -13.00 -10.33
N GLY A 851 17.69 -11.81 -10.07
CA GLY A 851 19.06 -11.59 -9.62
C GLY A 851 19.12 -10.60 -8.46
N ILE A 852 20.13 -10.75 -7.61
CA ILE A 852 20.45 -9.79 -6.55
C ILE A 852 21.94 -9.41 -6.59
N SER A 853 22.29 -8.23 -6.09
CA SER A 853 23.66 -7.70 -6.13
C SER A 853 24.21 -7.26 -4.77
N PRO A 854 24.31 -8.15 -3.74
CA PRO A 854 24.77 -7.79 -2.40
C PRO A 854 26.17 -7.14 -2.37
N ASN A 855 26.19 -5.81 -2.44
CA ASN A 855 27.35 -4.95 -2.69
C ASN A 855 27.41 -3.73 -1.75
N ASP A 856 26.42 -3.58 -0.86
CA ASP A 856 26.25 -2.53 0.14
C ASP A 856 25.90 -1.13 -0.47
N ASP A 857 25.08 -1.09 -1.54
CA ASP A 857 24.60 0.15 -2.18
C ASP A 857 23.10 0.46 -1.93
N GLY A 858 22.38 -0.43 -1.25
CA GLY A 858 20.95 -0.31 -0.93
C GLY A 858 20.01 -0.82 -2.02
N CYS A 859 20.51 -1.52 -3.04
CA CYS A 859 19.73 -2.06 -4.15
C CYS A 859 19.99 -3.56 -4.36
N TYR A 860 19.00 -4.38 -4.01
CA TYR A 860 19.04 -5.84 -4.04
C TYR A 860 20.24 -6.41 -3.23
N ASP A 861 20.41 -5.87 -2.02
CA ASP A 861 21.38 -6.31 -1.02
C ASP A 861 20.83 -7.44 -0.13
N GLN A 862 19.51 -7.43 0.11
CA GLN A 862 18.74 -8.44 0.83
C GLN A 862 17.90 -9.30 -0.13
N LEU A 863 17.37 -10.40 0.42
CA LEU A 863 16.50 -11.33 -0.29
C LEU A 863 15.34 -11.72 0.62
N TYR A 864 14.13 -11.57 0.11
CA TYR A 864 12.90 -12.00 0.79
C TYR A 864 12.10 -12.95 -0.11
N LEU A 865 11.19 -13.68 0.50
CA LEU A 865 10.14 -14.43 -0.18
C LEU A 865 8.80 -13.84 0.24
N LEU A 866 8.07 -13.26 -0.71
CA LEU A 866 6.64 -13.00 -0.55
C LEU A 866 5.90 -14.33 -0.64
N PHE A 867 5.15 -14.65 0.40
CA PHE A 867 4.50 -15.95 0.56
C PHE A 867 3.04 -15.77 0.98
N THR A 868 2.13 -16.27 0.15
CA THR A 868 0.70 -16.37 0.38
C THR A 868 0.27 -17.83 0.18
N PRO A 869 -0.14 -18.54 1.24
CA PRO A 869 -0.59 -19.92 1.11
C PRO A 869 -2.09 -19.97 0.78
N LEU A 870 -2.49 -20.95 -0.04
CA LEU A 870 -3.89 -21.20 -0.42
C LEU A 870 -4.73 -21.75 0.74
N ARG A 871 -4.06 -22.26 1.78
CA ARG A 871 -4.62 -22.91 2.96
C ARG A 871 -3.71 -22.62 4.16
N SER A 872 -4.16 -22.78 5.40
CA SER A 872 -3.26 -22.57 6.55
C SER A 872 -2.15 -23.61 6.54
N VAL A 873 -0.92 -23.21 6.88
CA VAL A 873 0.26 -24.08 6.90
C VAL A 873 1.11 -23.89 8.15
N ILE A 874 1.75 -24.98 8.58
CA ILE A 874 2.51 -25.10 9.82
C ILE A 874 3.90 -25.68 9.54
N ASN A 875 4.84 -25.54 10.49
CA ASN A 875 6.22 -26.03 10.37
C ASN A 875 6.98 -25.45 9.15
N THR A 876 6.66 -24.22 8.74
CA THR A 876 7.29 -23.59 7.57
C THR A 876 8.79 -23.37 7.79
N SER A 877 9.62 -23.83 6.85
CA SER A 877 11.06 -23.61 6.85
C SER A 877 11.57 -23.18 5.48
N ILE A 878 12.53 -22.26 5.48
CA ILE A 878 13.21 -21.77 4.28
C ILE A 878 14.69 -22.12 4.36
N GLY A 879 15.26 -22.54 3.24
CA GLY A 879 16.71 -22.68 3.08
C GLY A 879 17.16 -22.29 1.69
N VAL A 880 18.34 -21.68 1.60
CA VAL A 880 18.99 -21.33 0.32
C VAL A 880 20.05 -22.37 -0.01
N TYR A 881 20.14 -22.79 -1.27
CA TYR A 881 21.03 -23.85 -1.73
C TYR A 881 21.85 -23.41 -2.94
N ASP A 882 23.11 -23.84 -3.01
CA ASP A 882 23.96 -23.63 -4.17
C ASP A 882 23.55 -24.52 -5.37
N ALA A 883 24.09 -24.24 -6.55
CA ALA A 883 23.88 -25.05 -7.77
C ALA A 883 24.30 -26.54 -7.68
N LYS A 884 24.82 -27.03 -6.54
CA LYS A 884 25.08 -28.45 -6.24
C LYS A 884 24.11 -29.02 -5.20
N GLY A 885 23.11 -28.25 -4.79
CA GLY A 885 22.15 -28.60 -3.74
C GLY A 885 22.74 -28.61 -2.34
N GLN A 886 23.87 -27.92 -2.09
CA GLN A 886 24.41 -27.76 -0.73
C GLN A 886 23.78 -26.53 -0.06
N PRO A 887 23.37 -26.62 1.21
CA PRO A 887 22.78 -25.49 1.91
C PRO A 887 23.81 -24.37 2.11
N VAL A 888 23.37 -23.14 1.84
CA VAL A 888 24.08 -21.90 2.13
C VAL A 888 23.63 -21.46 3.53
N GLY A 889 24.32 -21.95 4.56
CA GLY A 889 24.04 -21.65 5.96
C GLY A 889 22.98 -22.55 6.62
N GLU A 890 22.30 -22.02 7.64
CA GLU A 890 21.27 -22.73 8.40
C GLU A 890 19.88 -22.43 7.84
N LYS A 891 18.90 -23.32 8.09
CA LYS A 891 17.51 -23.08 7.68
C LYS A 891 16.85 -22.08 8.64
N CYS A 892 16.14 -21.11 8.09
CA CYS A 892 15.16 -20.32 8.85
C CYS A 892 13.94 -21.19 9.10
N ASN A 893 13.58 -21.45 10.36
CA ASN A 893 12.33 -22.13 10.72
C ASN A 893 11.38 -21.09 11.31
N TYR A 894 10.18 -21.03 10.78
CA TYR A 894 9.10 -20.17 11.24
C TYR A 894 8.21 -20.99 12.17
N ASN A 895 8.24 -20.66 13.46
CA ASN A 895 7.49 -21.35 14.51
C ASN A 895 6.06 -20.80 14.67
N GLN A 896 5.63 -19.90 13.79
CA GLN A 896 4.25 -19.40 13.71
C GLN A 896 3.55 -20.09 12.55
N ASP A 897 2.28 -20.39 12.75
CA ASP A 897 1.42 -20.87 11.67
C ASP A 897 1.18 -19.73 10.68
N LEU A 898 1.23 -20.05 9.38
CA LEU A 898 1.02 -19.11 8.30
C LEU A 898 -0.35 -19.39 7.71
N TYR A 899 -1.30 -18.53 8.05
CA TYR A 899 -2.71 -18.74 7.77
C TYR A 899 -3.03 -18.53 6.30
N LYS A 900 -4.06 -19.26 5.88
CA LYS A 900 -4.70 -19.13 4.57
C LYS A 900 -4.90 -17.66 4.19
N PHE A 901 -4.53 -17.30 2.96
CA PHE A 901 -4.67 -15.95 2.40
C PHE A 901 -3.85 -14.84 3.09
N GLY A 902 -3.14 -15.12 4.20
CA GLY A 902 -2.20 -14.17 4.77
C GLY A 902 -1.01 -13.95 3.84
N GLN A 903 -0.63 -12.69 3.61
CA GLN A 903 0.60 -12.33 2.91
C GLN A 903 1.75 -12.22 3.92
N TYR A 904 2.82 -12.99 3.71
CA TYR A 904 3.98 -13.07 4.60
C TYR A 904 5.25 -12.71 3.85
N ILE A 905 6.09 -11.87 4.46
CA ILE A 905 7.41 -11.52 3.92
C ILE A 905 8.44 -12.27 4.75
N LEU A 906 9.07 -13.26 4.12
CA LEU A 906 9.94 -14.23 4.79
C LEU A 906 11.40 -13.98 4.40
N GLU A 907 12.21 -13.52 5.35
CA GLU A 907 13.64 -13.25 5.15
C GLU A 907 14.39 -14.51 4.70
N CYS A 908 15.22 -14.36 3.67
CA CYS A 908 15.99 -15.44 3.06
C CYS A 908 17.50 -15.18 3.19
N GLN A 909 18.28 -16.23 3.43
CA GLN A 909 19.73 -16.08 3.59
C GLN A 909 20.43 -15.64 2.29
N VAL A 910 21.04 -14.46 2.32
CA VAL A 910 21.81 -13.88 1.21
C VAL A 910 23.15 -14.62 0.99
N PRO A 911 23.44 -15.17 -0.22
CA PRO A 911 24.73 -15.80 -0.50
C PRO A 911 25.86 -14.79 -0.77
N GLU A 912 27.02 -14.97 -0.12
CA GLU A 912 28.18 -14.08 -0.32
C GLU A 912 28.79 -14.09 -1.73
N LYS A 913 28.64 -15.19 -2.48
CA LYS A 913 29.38 -15.48 -3.72
C LYS A 913 28.48 -15.36 -4.94
N GLU A 914 29.04 -14.86 -6.04
CA GLU A 914 28.37 -14.94 -7.34
C GLU A 914 28.12 -16.40 -7.76
N GLY A 915 26.93 -16.67 -8.29
CA GLY A 915 26.51 -18.02 -8.64
C GLY A 915 25.00 -18.12 -8.89
N ASP A 916 24.57 -19.33 -9.26
CA ASP A 916 23.15 -19.71 -9.33
C ASP A 916 22.74 -20.40 -8.02
N TYR A 917 21.56 -20.05 -7.52
CA TYR A 917 21.03 -20.48 -6.22
C TYR A 917 19.54 -20.82 -6.32
N THR A 918 19.07 -21.59 -5.34
CA THR A 918 17.65 -21.93 -5.20
C THR A 918 17.20 -21.67 -3.76
N VAL A 919 16.18 -20.84 -3.58
CA VAL A 919 15.41 -20.77 -2.32
C VAL A 919 14.44 -21.95 -2.31
N LYS A 920 14.34 -22.67 -1.21
CA LYS A 920 13.33 -23.72 -1.01
C LYS A 920 12.55 -23.47 0.26
N LEU A 921 11.23 -23.38 0.11
CA LEU A 921 10.26 -23.41 1.19
C LEU A 921 9.76 -24.85 1.35
N SER A 922 9.71 -25.34 2.58
CA SER A 922 9.08 -26.59 2.97
C SER A 922 8.07 -26.29 4.08
N THR A 923 6.84 -26.78 3.96
CA THR A 923 5.79 -26.57 4.97
C THR A 923 4.80 -27.72 4.98
N ASN A 924 3.96 -27.82 6.00
CA ASN A 924 2.89 -28.81 6.10
C ASN A 924 1.54 -28.09 6.08
N PHE A 925 0.54 -28.66 5.41
CA PHE A 925 -0.84 -28.20 5.57
C PHE A 925 -1.27 -28.33 7.04
N ASP A 926 -2.02 -27.34 7.56
CA ASP A 926 -2.51 -27.26 8.94
C ASP A 926 -3.63 -28.28 9.22
N ASN A 927 -3.24 -29.56 9.26
CA ASN A 927 -4.10 -30.68 9.61
C ASN A 927 -3.24 -31.87 10.08
N GLU A 928 -3.71 -32.62 11.07
CA GLU A 928 -2.93 -33.70 11.69
C GLU A 928 -2.48 -34.74 10.65
N GLY A 929 -1.16 -34.91 10.51
CA GLY A 929 -0.56 -35.91 9.61
C GLY A 929 -0.58 -35.57 8.12
N ALA A 930 -0.75 -34.29 7.75
CA ALA A 930 -0.57 -33.86 6.36
C ALA A 930 0.89 -33.96 5.89
N ASP A 931 1.10 -34.28 4.62
CA ASP A 931 2.43 -34.38 4.00
C ASP A 931 3.13 -33.02 3.90
N THR A 932 4.47 -33.04 3.79
CA THR A 932 5.27 -31.81 3.62
C THR A 932 5.27 -31.38 2.15
N GLU A 933 4.58 -30.28 1.86
CA GLU A 933 4.67 -29.59 0.58
C GLU A 933 5.97 -28.79 0.45
N ASN A 934 6.43 -28.60 -0.78
CA ASN A 934 7.68 -27.92 -1.08
C ASN A 934 7.51 -27.00 -2.29
N MET A 935 8.02 -25.78 -2.19
CA MET A 935 8.09 -24.80 -3.27
C MET A 935 9.52 -24.31 -3.42
N GLN A 936 9.93 -23.97 -4.64
CA GLN A 936 11.29 -23.52 -4.91
C GLN A 936 11.31 -22.37 -5.91
N PHE A 937 12.30 -21.49 -5.74
CA PHE A 937 12.52 -20.30 -6.56
C PHE A 937 13.99 -20.26 -6.95
N ASN A 938 14.27 -20.12 -8.25
CA ASN A 938 15.64 -19.96 -8.72
C ASN A 938 16.01 -18.48 -8.79
N PHE A 939 17.23 -18.15 -8.41
CA PHE A 939 17.79 -16.81 -8.55
C PHE A 939 19.31 -16.88 -8.74
N TYR A 940 19.94 -15.74 -9.03
CA TYR A 940 21.39 -15.64 -9.07
C TYR A 940 21.92 -14.46 -8.25
N VAL A 941 23.15 -14.60 -7.76
CA VAL A 941 23.93 -13.50 -7.21
C VAL A 941 24.88 -13.02 -8.30
N ASP A 942 24.84 -11.73 -8.63
CA ASP A 942 25.78 -11.07 -9.55
C ASP A 942 26.21 -9.74 -8.94
N LYS A 943 27.52 -9.55 -8.76
CA LYS A 943 28.13 -8.33 -8.20
C LYS A 943 29.00 -7.61 -9.25
N THR A 944 28.87 -8.01 -10.52
CA THR A 944 29.75 -7.61 -11.61
C THR A 944 29.03 -6.67 -12.56
N ALA A 945 29.14 -5.38 -12.28
CA ALA A 945 28.46 -4.32 -13.02
C ALA A 945 28.67 -4.31 -14.56
N PRO A 946 27.68 -3.77 -15.33
CA PRO A 946 27.69 -3.72 -16.78
C PRO A 946 28.88 -3.00 -17.42
N LYS A 947 29.30 -3.47 -18.60
CA LYS A 947 30.53 -3.00 -19.27
C LYS A 947 30.20 -2.19 -20.52
N VAL A 948 30.33 -0.87 -20.42
CA VAL A 948 30.22 0.05 -21.57
C VAL A 948 31.53 0.16 -22.36
N LYS A 949 31.50 -0.30 -23.62
CA LYS A 949 32.62 -0.36 -24.57
C LYS A 949 32.35 0.47 -25.83
N ASP A 950 33.40 0.63 -26.65
CA ASP A 950 33.37 1.20 -28.00
C ASP A 950 32.65 2.55 -28.17
N ILE A 951 32.71 3.37 -27.11
CA ILE A 951 32.07 4.68 -27.02
C ILE A 951 32.58 5.63 -28.12
N THR A 952 31.67 6.04 -29.00
CA THR A 952 31.95 6.99 -30.09
C THR A 952 30.89 8.07 -30.15
N ILE A 953 31.34 9.34 -30.23
CA ILE A 953 30.45 10.48 -30.46
C ILE A 953 30.64 10.95 -31.91
N VAL A 954 29.55 10.93 -32.67
CA VAL A 954 29.53 11.31 -34.09
C VAL A 954 28.67 12.57 -34.24
N SER A 955 29.33 13.72 -34.31
CA SER A 955 28.70 14.99 -34.67
C SER A 955 28.77 15.27 -36.18
N THR A 956 27.64 15.65 -36.74
CA THR A 956 27.42 16.17 -38.10
C THR A 956 27.00 17.65 -38.02
N GLU A 957 26.56 18.26 -39.12
CA GLU A 957 25.97 19.62 -39.08
C GLU A 957 24.51 19.61 -38.60
N GLU A 958 23.84 18.45 -38.59
CA GLU A 958 22.39 18.31 -38.30
C GLU A 958 22.10 17.47 -37.05
N SER A 959 23.04 16.65 -36.58
CA SER A 959 22.87 15.80 -35.38
C SER A 959 24.18 15.44 -34.68
N THR A 960 24.12 15.17 -33.38
CA THR A 960 25.17 14.52 -32.60
C THR A 960 24.65 13.23 -32.00
N LYS A 961 25.32 12.10 -32.27
CA LYS A 961 24.93 10.79 -31.71
C LYS A 961 26.03 10.16 -30.88
N LEU A 962 25.65 9.54 -29.77
CA LEU A 962 26.48 8.66 -28.95
C LEU A 962 26.18 7.20 -29.33
N ASN A 963 27.17 6.48 -29.84
CA ASN A 963 27.08 5.03 -29.99
C ASN A 963 27.99 4.38 -28.95
N ALA A 964 27.51 3.31 -28.33
CA ALA A 964 28.27 2.50 -27.39
C ALA A 964 27.82 1.04 -27.50
N LYS A 965 28.70 0.13 -27.08
CA LYS A 965 28.35 -1.28 -26.90
C LYS A 965 28.18 -1.57 -25.42
N LEU A 966 27.03 -2.08 -25.05
CA LEU A 966 26.70 -2.57 -23.72
C LEU A 966 26.95 -4.08 -23.68
N GLU A 967 27.59 -4.56 -22.63
CA GLU A 967 27.87 -5.99 -22.40
C GLU A 967 27.75 -6.29 -20.92
N ASP A 968 27.12 -7.42 -20.60
CA ASP A 968 26.99 -7.91 -19.23
C ASP A 968 27.21 -9.45 -19.15
N ASN A 969 27.49 -9.97 -17.95
CA ASN A 969 27.66 -11.41 -17.69
C ASN A 969 26.31 -12.14 -17.65
N ARG A 970 25.27 -11.48 -17.15
CA ARG A 970 23.88 -11.93 -17.07
C ARG A 970 23.04 -11.19 -18.11
N TYR A 971 22.31 -10.15 -17.73
CA TYR A 971 21.28 -9.52 -18.56
C TYR A 971 21.18 -8.03 -18.24
N LEU A 972 21.38 -7.19 -19.26
CA LEU A 972 21.12 -5.75 -19.18
C LEU A 972 19.62 -5.49 -19.04
N GLU A 973 19.24 -4.60 -18.12
CA GLU A 973 17.86 -4.20 -17.84
C GLU A 973 17.49 -2.87 -18.52
N ARG A 974 18.31 -1.82 -18.34
CA ARG A 974 18.08 -0.51 -18.94
C ARG A 974 19.36 0.25 -19.25
N TYR A 975 19.22 1.36 -19.97
CA TYR A 975 20.22 2.43 -20.01
C TYR A 975 19.56 3.79 -19.95
N ALA A 976 20.19 4.75 -19.26
CA ALA A 976 19.67 6.10 -19.08
C ALA A 976 20.75 7.18 -19.32
N LEU A 977 20.31 8.38 -19.70
CA LEU A 977 21.12 9.59 -19.75
C LEU A 977 20.74 10.47 -18.55
N VAL A 978 21.66 10.60 -17.61
CA VAL A 978 21.40 11.18 -16.28
C VAL A 978 22.14 12.50 -16.12
N ALA A 979 21.47 13.54 -15.63
CA ALA A 979 22.06 14.88 -15.44
C ALA A 979 23.09 14.89 -14.30
N LYS A 980 24.22 15.59 -14.49
CA LYS A 980 25.28 15.70 -13.46
C LYS A 980 24.96 16.71 -12.37
N ASP A 981 24.20 17.74 -12.70
CA ASP A 981 23.69 18.72 -11.74
C ASP A 981 22.35 18.20 -11.23
N GLY A 982 22.31 17.68 -10.00
CA GLY A 982 21.10 17.12 -9.38
C GLY A 982 21.16 15.62 -9.05
N PHE A 983 22.13 14.86 -9.60
CA PHE A 983 22.28 13.44 -9.30
C PHE A 983 22.55 13.18 -7.81
N ASN A 984 21.55 12.63 -7.12
CA ASN A 984 21.70 11.80 -5.94
C ASN A 984 21.53 10.34 -6.36
N GLU A 985 22.19 9.41 -5.67
CA GLU A 985 21.92 7.98 -5.87
C GLU A 985 20.49 7.69 -5.38
N GLY A 986 19.66 7.09 -6.25
CA GLY A 986 18.23 6.83 -6.00
C GLY A 986 17.22 7.87 -6.55
N ASP A 987 17.65 8.91 -7.27
CA ASP A 987 16.76 10.01 -7.73
C ASP A 987 16.50 10.00 -9.25
N ASP A 988 15.36 9.41 -9.65
CA ASP A 988 14.91 9.29 -11.04
C ASP A 988 14.49 10.65 -11.68
N GLU A 989 14.23 11.72 -10.90
CA GLU A 989 13.93 13.05 -11.47
C GLU A 989 15.12 13.64 -12.25
N SER A 990 16.32 13.06 -12.08
CA SER A 990 17.55 13.46 -12.76
C SER A 990 17.74 12.84 -14.17
N GLU A 991 16.85 11.94 -14.60
CA GLU A 991 16.90 11.27 -15.90
C GLU A 991 16.28 12.11 -17.04
N VAL A 992 16.98 12.23 -18.17
CA VAL A 992 16.47 12.96 -19.36
C VAL A 992 16.24 12.08 -20.59
N ILE A 993 16.73 10.84 -20.55
CA ILE A 993 16.40 9.76 -21.49
C ILE A 993 16.50 8.47 -20.69
N CYS A 994 15.42 7.70 -20.57
CA CYS A 994 15.45 6.32 -20.10
C CYS A 994 15.05 5.38 -21.24
N GLN A 995 15.67 4.21 -21.32
CA GLN A 995 15.33 3.19 -22.30
C GLN A 995 15.47 1.79 -21.71
N VAL A 996 14.32 1.16 -21.48
CA VAL A 996 14.16 -0.27 -21.15
C VAL A 996 14.83 -1.15 -22.22
N ILE A 997 15.57 -2.16 -21.77
CA ILE A 997 16.19 -3.20 -22.59
C ILE A 997 15.53 -4.54 -22.26
N GLY A 998 14.78 -5.11 -23.21
CA GLY A 998 14.36 -6.52 -23.08
C GLY A 998 15.59 -7.43 -22.94
N ALA A 999 15.66 -8.16 -21.82
CA ALA A 999 16.82 -8.84 -21.25
C ALA A 999 17.86 -9.40 -22.24
N ARG A 1000 19.05 -8.77 -22.28
CA ARG A 1000 20.13 -9.11 -23.22
C ARG A 1000 21.51 -9.06 -22.57
N LYS A 1001 22.34 -10.07 -22.87
CA LYS A 1001 23.77 -10.09 -22.51
C LYS A 1001 24.59 -8.98 -23.19
N SER A 1002 24.12 -8.44 -24.32
CA SER A 1002 24.80 -7.36 -25.04
C SER A 1002 23.89 -6.65 -26.04
N MET A 1003 24.12 -5.35 -26.23
CA MET A 1003 23.41 -4.49 -27.19
C MET A 1003 24.35 -3.40 -27.72
N ASP A 1004 24.25 -3.06 -29.01
CA ASP A 1004 24.78 -1.81 -29.54
C ASP A 1004 23.69 -0.71 -29.44
N ILE A 1005 23.98 0.40 -28.78
CA ILE A 1005 23.05 1.54 -28.60
C ILE A 1005 23.46 2.75 -29.45
N SER A 1006 22.49 3.61 -29.78
CA SER A 1006 22.69 4.87 -30.52
C SER A 1006 21.76 5.96 -29.98
N ILE A 1007 22.23 6.74 -29.01
CA ILE A 1007 21.47 7.85 -28.39
C ILE A 1007 21.64 9.13 -29.21
N ASP A 1008 20.55 9.86 -29.46
CA ASP A 1008 20.61 11.18 -30.08
C ASP A 1008 20.84 12.27 -29.01
N LEU A 1009 22.00 12.92 -29.08
CA LEU A 1009 22.45 13.96 -28.16
C LEU A 1009 22.40 15.36 -28.79
N THR A 1010 21.64 15.56 -29.88
CA THR A 1010 21.65 16.81 -30.66
C THR A 1010 21.25 18.06 -29.85
N ASN A 1011 20.37 17.89 -28.85
CA ASN A 1011 19.91 18.96 -27.97
C ASN A 1011 20.58 18.97 -26.58
N PHE A 1012 21.55 18.08 -26.33
CA PHE A 1012 22.17 17.86 -25.02
C PHE A 1012 23.64 18.26 -25.03
N ASP A 1013 24.11 19.00 -24.00
CA ASP A 1013 25.54 19.27 -23.84
C ASP A 1013 26.21 18.09 -23.12
N ILE A 1014 26.94 17.29 -23.90
CA ILE A 1014 27.62 16.05 -23.47
C ILE A 1014 28.53 16.17 -22.24
N LYS A 1015 28.86 17.39 -21.80
CA LYS A 1015 29.67 17.63 -20.61
C LYS A 1015 28.86 17.46 -19.31
N ASP A 1016 27.54 17.66 -19.38
CA ASP A 1016 26.61 17.77 -18.25
C ASP A 1016 25.85 16.46 -17.94
N TYR A 1017 26.15 15.35 -18.66
CA TYR A 1017 25.44 14.07 -18.50
C TYR A 1017 26.37 12.86 -18.31
N TYR A 1018 25.88 11.86 -17.56
CA TYR A 1018 26.41 10.50 -17.50
C TYR A 1018 25.56 9.57 -18.37
N LEU A 1019 26.16 8.50 -18.89
CA LEU A 1019 25.43 7.32 -19.35
C LEU A 1019 25.38 6.34 -18.17
N LEU A 1020 24.19 6.07 -17.66
CA LEU A 1020 23.88 4.99 -16.71
C LEU A 1020 23.51 3.73 -17.51
N VAL A 1021 23.93 2.57 -17.01
CA VAL A 1021 23.59 1.24 -17.54
C VAL A 1021 23.46 0.30 -16.37
N GLU A 1022 22.38 -0.47 -16.34
CA GLU A 1022 21.99 -1.39 -15.27
C GLU A 1022 21.71 -2.79 -15.81
N ASP A 1023 21.93 -3.79 -14.96
CA ASP A 1023 21.50 -5.17 -15.16
C ASP A 1023 20.32 -5.53 -14.24
N TYR A 1024 19.70 -6.69 -14.49
CA TYR A 1024 18.54 -7.19 -13.74
C TYR A 1024 18.84 -7.52 -12.26
N ALA A 1025 20.11 -7.49 -11.83
CA ALA A 1025 20.48 -7.61 -10.42
C ALA A 1025 20.69 -6.23 -9.76
N GLN A 1026 20.40 -5.13 -10.47
CA GLN A 1026 20.59 -3.73 -10.10
C GLN A 1026 22.06 -3.24 -10.01
N ASN A 1027 23.05 -3.97 -10.55
CA ASN A 1027 24.41 -3.43 -10.58
C ASN A 1027 24.51 -2.23 -11.54
N ARG A 1028 25.04 -1.12 -11.05
CA ARG A 1028 25.09 0.16 -11.79
C ARG A 1028 26.44 0.42 -12.45
N THR A 1029 26.44 0.99 -13.65
CA THR A 1029 27.65 1.59 -14.25
C THR A 1029 27.40 2.96 -14.85
N LEU A 1030 27.89 3.99 -14.15
CA LEU A 1030 27.93 5.37 -14.64
C LEU A 1030 29.19 5.63 -15.48
N VAL A 1031 29.01 6.24 -16.65
CA VAL A 1031 30.09 6.60 -17.56
C VAL A 1031 30.07 8.09 -17.91
N ASP A 1032 31.16 8.78 -17.59
CA ASP A 1032 31.41 10.14 -18.06
C ASP A 1032 31.72 10.16 -19.56
N ILE A 1033 30.67 10.39 -20.36
CA ILE A 1033 30.66 10.43 -21.83
C ILE A 1033 31.77 11.35 -22.37
N ASN A 1034 32.04 12.48 -21.68
CA ASN A 1034 33.05 13.47 -22.05
C ASN A 1034 34.49 12.94 -21.89
N LYS A 1035 34.75 12.03 -20.95
CA LYS A 1035 36.10 11.49 -20.68
C LYS A 1035 36.51 10.34 -21.62
N LYS A 1036 35.57 9.57 -22.16
CA LYS A 1036 35.86 8.42 -23.06
C LYS A 1036 35.74 8.72 -24.55
N ALA A 1037 35.22 9.89 -24.96
CA ALA A 1037 35.03 10.24 -26.37
C ALA A 1037 36.32 10.27 -27.21
N SER A 1038 36.39 9.47 -28.27
CA SER A 1038 37.55 9.43 -29.18
C SER A 1038 37.76 10.76 -29.93
N HIS A 1039 38.91 11.40 -29.74
CA HIS A 1039 39.17 12.75 -30.25
C HIS A 1039 39.27 12.83 -31.79
N LYS A 1040 38.27 13.41 -32.46
CA LYS A 1040 38.35 13.80 -33.88
C LYS A 1040 39.30 14.98 -34.07
N LEU A 1041 40.57 14.70 -34.38
CA LEU A 1041 41.66 15.69 -34.47
C LEU A 1041 41.85 16.27 -35.89
N LYS A 1042 41.68 17.59 -36.05
CA LYS A 1042 42.02 18.32 -37.28
C LYS A 1042 43.47 18.82 -37.23
N LYS A 1043 44.31 18.36 -38.16
CA LYS A 1043 45.70 18.81 -38.30
C LYS A 1043 45.77 20.23 -38.87
N ILE A 1044 46.54 21.10 -38.21
CA ILE A 1044 46.90 22.43 -38.68
C ILE A 1044 48.39 22.44 -39.05
N SER A 1045 48.68 22.71 -40.33
CA SER A 1045 50.04 22.72 -40.86
C SER A 1045 50.90 23.87 -40.30
N ALA A 1046 52.21 23.65 -40.24
CA ALA A 1046 53.17 24.67 -39.83
C ALA A 1046 53.22 25.85 -40.83
N ARG A 1047 53.34 27.07 -40.33
CA ARG A 1047 53.52 28.29 -41.13
C ARG A 1047 54.78 29.03 -40.69
N ALA A 1048 55.66 29.40 -41.61
CA ALA A 1048 56.86 30.16 -41.29
C ALA A 1048 56.54 31.61 -40.91
N ALA A 1049 57.25 32.14 -39.90
CA ALA A 1049 57.15 33.55 -39.53
C ALA A 1049 57.87 34.49 -40.52
N THR A 1050 57.28 35.66 -40.79
CA THR A 1050 57.82 36.71 -41.68
C THR A 1050 58.35 37.90 -40.86
N CYS A 1051 58.81 38.97 -41.51
CA CYS A 1051 59.26 40.18 -40.81
C CYS A 1051 58.15 40.90 -40.01
N THR A 1052 56.87 40.64 -40.31
CA THR A 1052 55.72 41.37 -39.75
C THR A 1052 54.55 40.49 -39.28
N LYS A 1053 54.53 39.19 -39.62
CA LYS A 1053 53.49 38.25 -39.18
C LYS A 1053 54.11 37.01 -38.51
N SER A 1054 53.51 36.59 -37.40
CA SER A 1054 53.87 35.36 -36.68
C SER A 1054 53.51 34.11 -37.50
N GLY A 1055 54.32 33.07 -37.35
CA GLY A 1055 54.08 31.72 -37.85
C GLY A 1055 53.55 30.79 -36.75
N ASN A 1056 53.52 29.49 -37.03
CA ASN A 1056 53.18 28.44 -36.07
C ASN A 1056 53.89 27.12 -36.43
N LYS A 1057 54.18 26.30 -35.42
CA LYS A 1057 54.48 24.87 -35.58
C LYS A 1057 53.22 24.13 -36.02
N ALA A 1058 53.36 22.91 -36.54
CA ALA A 1058 52.22 22.05 -36.79
C ALA A 1058 51.63 21.56 -35.46
N TYR A 1059 50.30 21.47 -35.39
CA TYR A 1059 49.57 20.97 -34.22
C TYR A 1059 48.23 20.37 -34.67
N TYR A 1060 47.55 19.69 -33.78
CA TYR A 1060 46.21 19.13 -33.98
C TYR A 1060 45.23 19.88 -33.08
N LYS A 1061 44.04 20.23 -33.57
CA LYS A 1061 42.95 20.74 -32.75
C LYS A 1061 41.86 19.68 -32.69
N CYS A 1062 41.41 19.30 -31.49
CA CYS A 1062 40.22 18.47 -31.36
C CYS A 1062 39.01 19.28 -31.82
N GLN A 1063 38.24 18.72 -32.75
CA GLN A 1063 37.01 19.35 -33.23
C GLN A 1063 35.87 19.24 -32.22
N VAL A 1064 35.94 18.27 -31.30
CA VAL A 1064 34.98 18.04 -30.22
C VAL A 1064 35.31 18.93 -29.02
N THR A 1065 36.46 18.72 -28.36
CA THR A 1065 36.79 19.40 -27.10
C THR A 1065 37.49 20.76 -27.26
N GLY A 1066 37.77 21.20 -28.49
CA GLY A 1066 38.48 22.45 -28.78
C GLY A 1066 39.98 22.49 -28.41
N LYS A 1067 40.46 21.55 -27.59
CA LYS A 1067 41.85 21.44 -27.09
C LYS A 1067 42.87 21.21 -28.22
N LEU A 1068 44.13 21.56 -27.94
CA LEU A 1068 45.24 21.48 -28.89
C LEU A 1068 46.24 20.40 -28.47
N TYR A 1069 46.77 19.65 -29.44
CA TYR A 1069 47.73 18.56 -29.20
C TYR A 1069 48.90 18.65 -30.17
N THR A 1070 50.10 18.19 -29.78
CA THR A 1070 51.25 18.12 -30.69
C THR A 1070 51.32 16.84 -31.53
N ASP A 1071 50.53 15.82 -31.18
CA ASP A 1071 50.47 14.52 -31.87
C ASP A 1071 49.05 14.16 -32.31
N SER A 1072 48.95 13.20 -33.23
CA SER A 1072 47.68 12.71 -33.79
C SER A 1072 46.96 11.66 -32.96
N LYS A 1073 47.45 11.33 -31.75
CA LYS A 1073 46.83 10.40 -30.80
C LYS A 1073 46.32 11.11 -29.54
N ALA A 1074 46.27 12.44 -29.56
CA ALA A 1074 45.85 13.32 -28.47
C ALA A 1074 46.61 13.12 -27.13
N LYS A 1075 47.83 12.56 -27.15
CA LYS A 1075 48.56 12.24 -25.90
C LYS A 1075 49.25 13.44 -25.26
N ASN A 1076 49.63 14.46 -26.04
CA ASN A 1076 50.40 15.61 -25.56
C ASN A 1076 49.65 16.91 -25.80
N GLU A 1077 48.89 17.37 -24.80
CA GLU A 1077 48.16 18.65 -24.84
C GLU A 1077 49.12 19.85 -24.89
N THR A 1078 48.75 20.90 -25.61
CA THR A 1078 49.56 22.10 -25.84
C THR A 1078 48.70 23.35 -25.89
N THR A 1079 49.33 24.53 -26.02
CA THR A 1079 48.61 25.82 -26.07
C THR A 1079 49.04 26.63 -27.28
N TYR A 1080 48.18 27.55 -27.74
CA TYR A 1080 48.47 28.47 -28.85
C TYR A 1080 49.81 29.21 -28.67
N ALA A 1081 50.18 29.56 -27.44
CA ALA A 1081 51.46 30.19 -27.13
C ALA A 1081 52.66 29.27 -27.42
N LYS A 1082 52.60 27.98 -27.03
CA LYS A 1082 53.69 27.00 -27.24
C LYS A 1082 53.88 26.62 -28.73
N VAL A 1083 52.83 26.71 -29.53
CA VAL A 1083 52.87 26.41 -30.98
C VAL A 1083 53.07 27.63 -31.87
N THR A 1084 52.94 28.86 -31.36
CA THR A 1084 53.16 30.09 -32.15
C THR A 1084 54.66 30.40 -32.31
N ILE A 1085 55.05 30.85 -33.50
CA ILE A 1085 56.43 31.28 -33.83
C ILE A 1085 56.42 32.81 -34.04
N PRO A 1086 57.08 33.62 -33.18
CA PRO A 1086 57.07 35.08 -33.30
C PRO A 1086 57.63 35.60 -34.64
N SER A 1087 57.19 36.80 -35.05
CA SER A 1087 57.69 37.47 -36.26
C SER A 1087 59.19 37.79 -36.18
N LYS A 1088 59.89 37.77 -37.33
CA LYS A 1088 61.36 37.78 -37.43
C LYS A 1088 62.03 39.17 -37.29
N GLY A 1089 61.25 40.26 -37.35
CA GLY A 1089 61.74 41.64 -37.27
C GLY A 1089 62.67 42.09 -38.43
N HIS A 1090 63.13 43.35 -38.37
CA HIS A 1090 64.10 43.90 -39.31
C HIS A 1090 65.54 43.87 -38.74
N ARG A 1091 66.54 43.57 -39.57
CA ARG A 1091 67.96 43.50 -39.19
C ARG A 1091 68.81 44.41 -40.07
N PHE A 1092 69.46 45.43 -39.50
CA PHE A 1092 70.20 46.46 -40.23
C PHE A 1092 71.72 46.21 -40.31
N GLY A 1093 72.39 46.76 -41.33
CA GLY A 1093 73.86 46.78 -41.46
C GLY A 1093 74.53 47.99 -40.78
N HIS A 1094 75.80 48.26 -41.09
CA HIS A 1094 76.45 49.52 -40.67
C HIS A 1094 75.84 50.71 -41.40
N GLY A 1095 75.62 51.82 -40.69
CA GLY A 1095 74.98 53.01 -41.22
C GLY A 1095 75.96 54.00 -41.84
N LYS A 1096 75.58 54.61 -42.97
CA LYS A 1096 76.38 55.66 -43.63
C LYS A 1096 75.95 57.03 -43.13
N VAL A 1097 76.88 57.80 -42.53
CA VAL A 1097 76.63 59.20 -42.14
C VAL A 1097 76.52 60.05 -43.40
N ILE A 1098 75.39 60.75 -43.55
CA ILE A 1098 75.08 61.61 -44.71
C ILE A 1098 75.26 63.09 -44.33
N LYS A 1099 75.15 63.43 -43.04
CA LYS A 1099 75.35 64.79 -42.53
C LYS A 1099 75.91 64.74 -41.12
N VAL A 1100 77.02 65.41 -40.85
CA VAL A 1100 77.65 65.45 -39.52
C VAL A 1100 76.94 66.44 -38.58
N GLU A 1101 76.85 66.08 -37.31
CA GLU A 1101 76.29 66.87 -36.24
C GLU A 1101 77.29 67.89 -35.66
N THR A 1102 76.77 69.01 -35.15
CA THR A 1102 77.54 70.09 -34.52
C THR A 1102 76.88 70.51 -33.21
N LYS A 1103 77.39 71.54 -32.53
CA LYS A 1103 76.70 72.14 -31.37
C LYS A 1103 75.33 72.73 -31.70
N LYS A 1104 75.13 73.21 -32.93
CA LYS A 1104 73.93 73.96 -33.34
C LYS A 1104 72.95 73.12 -34.16
N LYS A 1105 73.44 72.18 -34.99
CA LYS A 1105 72.63 71.41 -35.94
C LYS A 1105 72.79 69.88 -35.73
N LYS A 1106 71.68 69.15 -35.92
CA LYS A 1106 71.63 67.67 -35.94
C LYS A 1106 72.27 67.11 -37.21
N GLY A 1107 72.79 65.88 -37.14
CA GLY A 1107 73.30 65.09 -38.28
C GLY A 1107 72.27 64.08 -38.80
N ILE A 1108 72.63 63.26 -39.79
CA ILE A 1108 71.77 62.22 -40.40
C ILE A 1108 72.62 60.98 -40.77
N ILE A 1109 72.09 59.79 -40.49
CA ILE A 1109 72.66 58.47 -40.84
C ILE A 1109 71.59 57.59 -41.52
N SER A 1110 72.00 56.71 -42.44
CA SER A 1110 71.09 55.82 -43.18
C SER A 1110 71.50 54.35 -43.06
N TYR A 1111 70.51 53.47 -42.92
CA TYR A 1111 70.66 52.03 -42.73
C TYR A 1111 69.78 51.23 -43.69
N THR A 1112 70.28 50.10 -44.21
CA THR A 1112 69.51 49.19 -45.09
C THR A 1112 69.32 47.84 -44.39
N CYS A 1113 68.09 47.30 -44.45
CA CYS A 1113 67.73 46.03 -43.84
C CYS A 1113 68.29 44.86 -44.64
N LYS A 1114 69.10 44.00 -44.02
CA LYS A 1114 69.67 42.82 -44.68
C LYS A 1114 68.61 41.78 -45.06
N THR A 1115 67.53 41.68 -44.28
CA THR A 1115 66.44 40.68 -44.44
C THR A 1115 65.42 41.07 -45.53
N CYS A 1116 64.99 42.33 -45.60
CA CYS A 1116 63.94 42.79 -46.54
C CYS A 1116 64.38 43.87 -47.53
N LYS A 1117 65.68 44.22 -47.55
CA LYS A 1117 66.35 45.18 -48.46
C LYS A 1117 65.84 46.65 -48.44
N LYS A 1118 64.81 46.99 -47.67
CA LYS A 1118 64.34 48.38 -47.50
C LYS A 1118 65.36 49.25 -46.73
N THR A 1119 65.43 50.55 -47.06
CA THR A 1119 66.39 51.53 -46.51
C THR A 1119 65.69 52.62 -45.70
N PHE A 1120 66.27 53.00 -44.56
CA PHE A 1120 65.68 53.86 -43.53
C PHE A 1120 66.70 54.93 -43.09
N LYS A 1121 66.26 56.19 -42.96
CA LYS A 1121 67.09 57.34 -42.58
C LYS A 1121 66.74 57.81 -41.17
N TYR A 1122 67.74 58.14 -40.35
CA TYR A 1122 67.59 58.55 -38.96
C TYR A 1122 68.45 59.77 -38.63
N ASN A 1123 67.96 60.62 -37.72
CA ASN A 1123 68.64 61.86 -37.33
C ASN A 1123 69.63 61.61 -36.17
N ILE A 1124 70.87 62.08 -36.29
CA ILE A 1124 71.87 62.11 -35.21
C ILE A 1124 71.68 63.39 -34.40
N SER A 1125 71.57 63.28 -33.08
CA SER A 1125 71.40 64.44 -32.18
C SER A 1125 72.60 65.40 -32.16
N ARG A 1126 72.34 66.70 -31.94
CA ARG A 1126 73.38 67.74 -31.83
C ARG A 1126 74.32 67.53 -30.64
N ILE A 1127 75.58 67.93 -30.75
CA ILE A 1127 76.59 67.76 -29.70
C ILE A 1127 76.44 68.82 -28.60
N SER A 1128 75.96 68.41 -27.43
CA SER A 1128 75.97 69.22 -26.21
C SER A 1128 77.16 68.86 -25.31
N ILE A 1129 77.78 69.88 -24.69
CA ILE A 1129 78.97 69.74 -23.83
C ILE A 1129 78.83 70.67 -22.62
N GLY A 1130 78.73 70.08 -21.43
CA GLY A 1130 78.63 70.82 -20.16
C GLY A 1130 79.90 71.61 -19.80
N LYS A 1131 79.75 72.60 -18.91
CA LYS A 1131 80.84 73.42 -18.40
C LYS A 1131 81.60 72.65 -17.31
N THR A 1132 82.92 72.59 -17.42
CA THR A 1132 83.81 71.98 -16.41
C THR A 1132 84.49 73.06 -15.55
N GLY A 1133 85.25 72.64 -14.54
CA GLY A 1133 86.00 73.50 -13.62
C GLY A 1133 87.03 72.70 -12.83
N ILE A 1134 87.79 73.37 -11.96
CA ILE A 1134 88.76 72.71 -11.08
C ILE A 1134 88.07 72.43 -9.73
N LYS A 1135 88.10 71.17 -9.26
CA LYS A 1135 87.54 70.71 -7.97
C LYS A 1135 88.56 70.86 -6.83
N LYS A 1136 89.82 70.43 -7.04
CA LYS A 1136 90.91 70.59 -6.06
C LYS A 1136 92.19 71.02 -6.77
N LYS A 1137 93.00 71.80 -6.09
CA LYS A 1137 94.33 72.27 -6.52
C LYS A 1137 95.27 72.03 -5.34
N VAL A 1138 96.39 71.34 -5.58
CA VAL A 1138 97.42 71.03 -4.58
C VAL A 1138 98.75 71.50 -5.15
N SER A 1139 99.63 72.06 -4.33
CA SER A 1139 100.94 72.49 -4.78
C SER A 1139 102.06 71.99 -3.88
N THR A 1140 103.17 71.66 -4.53
CA THR A 1140 104.48 71.31 -3.99
C THR A 1140 105.54 72.08 -4.80
N ALA A 1141 106.81 72.00 -4.39
CA ALA A 1141 107.91 72.71 -5.04
C ALA A 1141 107.91 72.51 -6.57
N GLY A 1142 107.75 73.61 -7.30
CA GLY A 1142 107.72 73.65 -8.78
C GLY A 1142 106.59 72.85 -9.46
N LYS A 1143 105.55 72.41 -8.73
CA LYS A 1143 104.45 71.60 -9.27
C LYS A 1143 103.06 72.01 -8.73
N ILE A 1144 102.04 71.90 -9.59
CA ILE A 1144 100.63 72.09 -9.24
C ILE A 1144 99.81 70.89 -9.74
N THR A 1145 99.25 70.11 -8.83
CA THR A 1145 98.33 69.01 -9.15
C THR A 1145 96.89 69.49 -9.13
N LEU A 1146 96.20 69.31 -10.25
CA LEU A 1146 94.81 69.70 -10.46
C LEU A 1146 93.90 68.47 -10.49
N LYS A 1147 92.79 68.52 -9.76
CA LYS A 1147 91.66 67.59 -9.91
C LYS A 1147 90.48 68.37 -10.47
N LEU A 1148 90.06 68.04 -11.69
CA LEU A 1148 88.97 68.65 -12.43
C LEU A 1148 87.61 68.12 -11.95
N LYS A 1149 86.54 68.90 -12.17
CA LYS A 1149 85.16 68.41 -12.07
C LYS A 1149 84.87 67.53 -13.31
N LYS A 1150 84.59 66.25 -13.08
CA LYS A 1150 84.15 65.29 -14.10
C LYS A 1150 82.91 65.85 -14.81
N THR A 1151 82.91 65.85 -16.13
CA THR A 1151 81.78 66.27 -16.98
C THR A 1151 81.34 65.05 -17.78
N ASN A 1152 80.05 64.70 -17.71
CA ASN A 1152 79.59 63.42 -18.26
C ASN A 1152 79.62 63.37 -19.79
N GLY A 1153 80.05 62.22 -20.31
CA GLY A 1153 80.10 61.91 -21.74
C GLY A 1153 81.08 62.76 -22.57
N VAL A 1154 82.09 63.39 -21.97
CA VAL A 1154 83.12 64.17 -22.68
C VAL A 1154 84.33 63.28 -23.04
N SER A 1155 84.96 63.54 -24.18
CA SER A 1155 86.12 62.79 -24.68
C SER A 1155 87.46 63.24 -24.07
N GLY A 1156 87.47 64.38 -23.38
CA GLY A 1156 88.63 64.87 -22.62
C GLY A 1156 88.50 66.34 -22.19
N TYR A 1157 89.57 66.85 -21.61
CA TYR A 1157 89.69 68.20 -21.07
C TYR A 1157 90.93 68.91 -21.64
N GLU A 1158 90.84 70.23 -21.79
CA GLU A 1158 91.94 71.13 -22.11
C GLU A 1158 92.16 72.08 -20.92
N ILE A 1159 93.33 71.99 -20.30
CA ILE A 1159 93.83 72.81 -19.20
C ILE A 1159 94.72 73.90 -19.77
N ILE A 1160 94.56 75.13 -19.30
CA ILE A 1160 95.33 76.30 -19.73
C ILE A 1160 95.86 77.02 -18.50
N TYR A 1161 97.16 77.34 -18.47
CA TYR A 1161 97.80 78.02 -17.35
C TYR A 1161 98.85 79.06 -17.78
N SER A 1162 98.94 80.16 -17.02
CA SER A 1162 99.92 81.25 -17.22
C SER A 1162 100.25 81.91 -15.88
N THR A 1163 101.40 82.57 -15.77
CA THR A 1163 101.70 83.48 -14.64
C THR A 1163 100.90 84.78 -14.72
N LYS A 1164 100.29 85.11 -15.88
CA LYS A 1164 99.48 86.32 -16.08
C LYS A 1164 97.98 86.03 -16.02
N LYS A 1165 97.22 86.82 -15.23
CA LYS A 1165 95.76 86.64 -15.00
C LYS A 1165 94.93 86.68 -16.30
N ASN A 1166 95.35 87.45 -17.29
CA ASN A 1166 94.70 87.55 -18.60
C ASN A 1166 94.98 86.36 -19.54
N MET A 1167 95.76 85.36 -19.12
CA MET A 1167 96.14 84.18 -19.92
C MET A 1167 96.95 84.49 -21.19
N LYS A 1168 97.58 85.68 -21.30
CA LYS A 1168 98.54 85.94 -22.38
C LYS A 1168 99.71 84.96 -22.24
N ASN A 1169 100.13 84.38 -23.37
CA ASN A 1169 101.16 83.35 -23.50
C ASN A 1169 100.93 82.10 -22.61
N ALA A 1170 99.68 81.72 -22.36
CA ALA A 1170 99.36 80.55 -21.55
C ALA A 1170 99.68 79.20 -22.22
N LYS A 1171 100.35 78.31 -21.48
CA LYS A 1171 100.59 76.92 -21.87
C LYS A 1171 99.28 76.12 -21.84
N ARG A 1172 99.15 75.13 -22.73
CA ARG A 1172 97.95 74.29 -22.88
C ARG A 1172 98.31 72.83 -22.76
N VAL A 1173 97.54 72.06 -21.99
CA VAL A 1173 97.71 70.62 -21.80
C VAL A 1173 96.35 69.95 -21.95
N ARG A 1174 96.28 68.87 -22.73
CA ARG A 1174 95.05 68.09 -22.91
C ARG A 1174 95.18 66.75 -22.21
N VAL A 1175 94.11 66.33 -21.55
CA VAL A 1175 94.04 65.08 -20.76
C VAL A 1175 92.69 64.42 -20.93
N LYS A 1176 92.63 63.08 -20.94
CA LYS A 1176 91.36 62.33 -20.84
C LYS A 1176 90.89 62.27 -19.38
N GLU A 1177 91.82 62.08 -18.46
CA GLU A 1177 91.59 61.97 -17.03
C GLU A 1177 91.18 63.28 -16.36
N THR A 1178 90.64 63.16 -15.15
CA THR A 1178 90.26 64.31 -14.31
C THR A 1178 91.35 64.76 -13.35
N VAL A 1179 92.51 64.11 -13.31
CA VAL A 1179 93.66 64.55 -12.50
C VAL A 1179 94.84 64.83 -13.43
N LYS A 1180 95.54 65.94 -13.22
CA LYS A 1180 96.80 66.23 -13.92
C LYS A 1180 97.72 67.09 -13.07
N THR A 1181 98.96 66.60 -12.89
CA THR A 1181 100.08 67.41 -12.41
C THR A 1181 100.61 68.28 -13.55
N LEU A 1182 100.74 69.57 -13.27
CA LEU A 1182 101.51 70.53 -14.05
C LEU A 1182 102.86 70.68 -13.34
N ASP A 1183 103.95 70.43 -14.04
CA ASP A 1183 105.32 70.45 -13.53
C ASP A 1183 106.20 71.43 -14.31
N LYS A 1184 107.48 71.52 -13.91
CA LYS A 1184 108.44 72.51 -14.43
C LYS A 1184 107.90 73.94 -14.33
N LEU A 1185 107.26 74.23 -13.20
CA LEU A 1185 106.80 75.56 -12.82
C LEU A 1185 107.85 76.20 -11.92
N GLU A 1186 107.96 77.53 -11.98
CA GLU A 1186 108.85 78.28 -11.09
C GLU A 1186 108.34 78.19 -9.66
N ALA A 1187 109.21 77.98 -8.67
CA ALA A 1187 108.84 77.93 -7.24
C ALA A 1187 108.34 79.31 -6.73
N SER A 1188 107.54 79.31 -5.67
CA SER A 1188 106.97 80.51 -5.04
C SER A 1188 106.16 81.46 -5.95
N LYS A 1189 105.83 81.06 -7.18
CA LYS A 1189 105.24 81.92 -8.23
C LYS A 1189 103.75 81.65 -8.43
N LYS A 1190 102.97 82.72 -8.60
CA LYS A 1190 101.51 82.64 -8.75
C LYS A 1190 101.10 82.30 -10.18
N TYR A 1191 100.40 81.17 -10.35
CA TYR A 1191 99.83 80.73 -11.62
C TYR A 1191 98.31 80.89 -11.65
N TYR A 1192 97.80 81.30 -12.80
CA TYR A 1192 96.39 81.39 -13.14
C TYR A 1192 96.01 80.26 -14.10
N ILE A 1193 94.89 79.59 -13.86
CA ILE A 1193 94.52 78.34 -14.53
C ILE A 1193 93.03 78.34 -14.92
N ARG A 1194 92.68 77.92 -16.13
CA ARG A 1194 91.29 77.66 -16.57
C ARG A 1194 91.19 76.38 -17.41
N VAL A 1195 90.02 75.76 -17.44
CA VAL A 1195 89.82 74.44 -18.05
C VAL A 1195 88.53 74.39 -18.89
N ARG A 1196 88.50 73.59 -19.96
CA ARG A 1196 87.28 73.26 -20.73
C ARG A 1196 87.24 71.78 -21.11
N ALA A 1197 86.06 71.23 -21.34
CA ALA A 1197 85.88 69.87 -21.83
C ALA A 1197 85.66 69.85 -23.36
N PHE A 1198 85.86 68.71 -24.02
CA PHE A 1198 85.55 68.54 -25.45
C PHE A 1198 84.96 67.15 -25.75
N LYS A 1199 84.26 67.03 -26.88
CA LYS A 1199 83.77 65.76 -27.45
C LYS A 1199 84.29 65.60 -28.87
N TYR A 1200 84.32 64.37 -29.37
CA TYR A 1200 84.42 64.10 -30.81
C TYR A 1200 83.01 64.10 -31.45
N ASN A 1201 82.90 64.46 -32.74
CA ASN A 1201 81.70 64.25 -33.55
C ASN A 1201 81.76 62.90 -34.31
N SER A 1202 80.73 62.59 -35.09
CA SER A 1202 80.64 61.35 -35.88
C SER A 1202 81.62 61.27 -37.06
N LEU A 1203 82.45 62.31 -37.29
CA LEU A 1203 83.64 62.28 -38.17
C LEU A 1203 84.95 62.32 -37.36
N ASN A 1204 84.89 62.12 -36.04
CA ASN A 1204 85.99 62.10 -35.10
C ASN A 1204 86.74 63.44 -34.92
N GLU A 1205 86.08 64.57 -35.15
CA GLU A 1205 86.62 65.94 -34.99
C GLU A 1205 86.31 66.54 -33.60
N ARG A 1206 87.21 67.36 -33.04
CA ARG A 1206 87.08 67.88 -31.66
C ARG A 1206 86.18 69.13 -31.57
N VAL A 1207 85.03 68.96 -30.92
CA VAL A 1207 84.12 70.04 -30.54
C VAL A 1207 84.38 70.43 -29.08
N TYR A 1208 84.78 71.68 -28.82
CA TYR A 1208 85.15 72.16 -27.46
C TYR A 1208 84.02 72.90 -26.75
N GLY A 1209 83.78 72.59 -25.47
CA GLY A 1209 82.88 73.32 -24.58
C GLY A 1209 83.43 74.68 -24.10
N ASN A 1210 82.65 75.35 -23.24
CA ASN A 1210 83.02 76.67 -22.70
C ASN A 1210 84.07 76.54 -21.58
N TYR A 1211 84.94 77.55 -21.44
CA TYR A 1211 85.93 77.59 -20.36
C TYR A 1211 85.31 77.83 -18.99
N SER A 1212 85.96 77.28 -17.97
CA SER A 1212 85.74 77.60 -16.56
C SER A 1212 86.10 79.05 -16.24
N LYS A 1213 85.72 79.51 -15.04
CA LYS A 1213 86.36 80.68 -14.44
C LYS A 1213 87.87 80.46 -14.28
N ILE A 1214 88.62 81.55 -14.11
CA ILE A 1214 90.06 81.50 -13.84
C ILE A 1214 90.27 81.26 -12.35
N TYR A 1215 91.05 80.23 -12.03
CA TYR A 1215 91.53 79.92 -10.68
C TYR A 1215 92.96 80.45 -10.54
N SER A 1216 93.45 80.71 -9.33
CA SER A 1216 94.87 80.97 -9.08
C SER A 1216 95.41 80.18 -7.90
N ILE A 1217 96.70 79.89 -7.92
CA ILE A 1217 97.47 79.20 -6.86
C ILE A 1217 98.95 79.53 -7.04
N SER A 1218 99.67 79.74 -5.95
CA SER A 1218 101.14 79.83 -5.98
C SER A 1218 101.76 78.45 -5.84
N THR A 1219 102.88 78.23 -6.51
CA THR A 1219 103.76 77.11 -6.18
C THR A 1219 104.26 77.24 -4.74
N LYS A 1220 104.33 76.11 -4.01
CA LYS A 1220 105.12 76.05 -2.78
C LYS A 1220 106.62 76.16 -3.10
#